data_AF-A0A7W7R1G3-F1
#
_entry.id   AF-A0A7W7R1G3-F1
#
_cell.length_a   1.000
_cell.length_b   1.000
_cell.length_c   1.000
_cell.angle_alpha   90.00
_cell.angle_beta   90.00
_cell.angle_gamma   90.00
#
_symmetry.space_group_name_H-M   'P 1'
#
loop_
_entity.id
_entity.type
_entity.pdbx_description
1 polymer ?
#
loop_
_entity_poly.entity_id
_entity_poly.type
_entity_poly.pdbx_seq_one_letter_code
_entity_poly.pdbx_strand_id
1 'polypeptide(L)'
;MTVVASVALPSQGSADAAQTDPGTALLRLLTDRSTDLPQVDPGHVAAAALRGRHAGSDFAELRGLAVDAAASMIAEDPQYSKLAARLLAQEIADEALGQGALSFAASIAVGHTEGLIGDTTAAFVAKHADALDALIDAQGDDRFEYFGLRTVQSRYLLRHPITRKVIETPQHFLLRVACGLAVGDSEQSVREVAELYTLMSRLEYLTSSPTLFNSGTRHPQMSSCYLLDSPLDNLDSIYSRYAQIARLSKHAGGIGLSYSRIRSRGSLIRGTNGKSNGIVPFLRTLDSSVAAVNQGGRRKGAACVYLETWHADIEEFLELRDNTGEEARRTHNLNLAHWIPDEFMRRVNANADWSLFSPADVPELVDLWGAEFDEAYLKAEAQGKAVRTIPAQTLYARMMRTLAQTGNGWMTFKDASNRAANQTALPGRTVHSSNLCTEILEVTDDSETAVCNLGSVNLGAHVADGATAADLLEAMDWARLDATVRTAVTFLDRVVDINFYPTTEAGTSNSRWRPVGLGVMGLQDVFFKLQLDFDSAEAKRLSTLIAERIMLTAYERSSELAEQFGQHPAYAETRAARGELHIDHFDTAPHWQDRWDALRTKIAATGLRNSLLLAIAPTATIASIAGVYECIEPQVSNLFKRETLSGEFLQVNPYLVRELKELGVWDQQTRDALRDANGSVQELGWLPAELRSRYRTAWELPQRALIDLAAARQPFIDQSQSLNLFMAAPTIGKLSSMYAYAWKVGLKTTYYLRSRPATRIAQAASGAARPAVSVPSPTLTAEEQAAAIACSLENPESCEACQ
;
A
#
# COMPACT_ATOMS: atom_id res chain seq x y z
N MET A 1 -51.15 -7.96 32.24
CA MET A 1 -52.06 -9.12 32.25
C MET A 1 -52.48 -9.39 30.81
N THR A 2 -51.62 -10.09 30.07
CA THR A 2 -51.95 -10.73 28.79
C THR A 2 -50.97 -11.89 28.63
N VAL A 3 -51.51 -13.09 28.52
CA VAL A 3 -50.80 -14.37 28.66
C VAL A 3 -50.04 -14.68 27.38
N VAL A 4 -48.73 -14.90 27.50
CA VAL A 4 -47.86 -15.42 26.42
C VAL A 4 -48.00 -16.95 26.42
N ALA A 5 -48.52 -17.50 25.33
CA ALA A 5 -48.58 -18.94 25.12
C ALA A 5 -47.20 -19.45 24.67
N SER A 6 -46.59 -20.34 25.47
CA SER A 6 -45.38 -21.07 25.10
C SER A 6 -45.71 -22.12 24.03
N VAL A 7 -45.11 -21.99 22.84
CA VAL A 7 -45.10 -23.08 21.86
C VAL A 7 -43.96 -24.02 22.24
N ALA A 8 -44.34 -25.23 22.67
CA ALA A 8 -43.42 -26.31 22.98
C ALA A 8 -42.80 -26.88 21.69
N LEU A 9 -41.48 -26.95 21.63
CA LEU A 9 -40.73 -27.71 20.63
C LEU A 9 -40.98 -29.22 20.85
N PRO A 10 -41.30 -30.01 19.81
CA PRO A 10 -41.45 -31.45 19.96
C PRO A 10 -40.07 -32.11 20.14
N SER A 11 -39.90 -32.79 21.26
CA SER A 11 -38.77 -33.66 21.55
C SER A 11 -38.88 -34.98 20.78
N GLN A 12 -37.84 -35.25 19.98
CA GLN A 12 -37.26 -36.55 19.58
C GLN A 12 -38.15 -37.78 19.37
N GLY A 13 -38.09 -38.33 18.16
CA GLY A 13 -38.53 -39.70 17.89
C GLY A 13 -38.64 -40.11 16.43
N SER A 14 -37.58 -39.99 15.63
CA SER A 14 -37.40 -40.83 14.43
C SER A 14 -35.93 -41.15 14.20
N ALA A 15 -35.54 -42.34 14.66
CA ALA A 15 -34.29 -42.98 14.33
C ALA A 15 -34.36 -43.48 12.87
N ASP A 16 -33.82 -42.71 11.93
CA ASP A 16 -33.20 -43.22 10.69
C ASP A 16 -32.56 -42.07 9.88
N ALA A 17 -31.41 -41.61 10.37
CA ALA A 17 -30.36 -41.01 9.55
C ALA A 17 -29.05 -41.36 10.27
N ALA A 18 -28.28 -42.31 9.73
CA ALA A 18 -26.99 -42.66 10.27
C ALA A 18 -26.16 -41.37 10.46
N GLN A 19 -25.87 -41.00 11.71
CA GLN A 19 -24.95 -39.91 12.03
C GLN A 19 -23.63 -40.26 11.35
N THR A 20 -23.35 -39.58 10.23
CA THR A 20 -22.13 -39.80 9.48
C THR A 20 -20.98 -39.38 10.40
N ASP A 21 -20.03 -40.30 10.64
CA ASP A 21 -18.82 -40.01 11.41
C ASP A 21 -18.21 -38.68 10.93
N PRO A 22 -17.84 -37.74 11.84
CA PRO A 22 -17.33 -36.42 11.45
C PRO A 22 -16.15 -36.47 10.48
N GLY A 23 -15.30 -37.50 10.56
CA GLY A 23 -14.22 -37.73 9.60
C GLY A 23 -14.72 -38.11 8.20
N THR A 24 -15.73 -38.97 8.12
CA THR A 24 -16.39 -39.32 6.84
C THR A 24 -17.10 -38.12 6.23
N ALA A 25 -17.76 -37.30 7.05
CA ALA A 25 -18.38 -36.05 6.61
C ALA A 25 -17.32 -35.06 6.08
N LEU A 26 -16.16 -34.97 6.75
CA LEU A 26 -15.06 -34.09 6.34
C LEU A 26 -14.50 -34.51 4.98
N LEU A 27 -14.25 -35.81 4.79
CA LEU A 27 -13.74 -36.32 3.52
C LEU A 27 -14.69 -36.03 2.35
N ARG A 28 -16.01 -36.15 2.55
CA ARG A 28 -17.01 -35.77 1.54
C ARG A 28 -16.93 -34.28 1.20
N LEU A 29 -16.91 -33.42 2.23
CA LEU A 29 -16.77 -31.97 2.03
C LEU A 29 -15.50 -31.64 1.23
N LEU A 30 -14.36 -32.22 1.61
CA LEU A 30 -13.09 -31.99 0.92
C LEU A 30 -13.14 -32.45 -0.53
N THR A 31 -13.74 -33.61 -0.81
CA THR A 31 -13.91 -34.13 -2.18
C THR A 31 -14.76 -33.19 -3.02
N ASP A 32 -15.92 -32.77 -2.52
CA ASP A 32 -16.82 -31.87 -3.24
C ASP A 32 -16.14 -30.52 -3.54
N ARG A 33 -15.41 -29.97 -2.55
CA ARG A 33 -14.72 -28.68 -2.66
C ARG A 33 -13.39 -28.72 -3.43
N SER A 34 -12.95 -29.89 -3.89
CA SER A 34 -11.72 -30.06 -4.69
C SER A 34 -11.96 -30.63 -6.09
N THR A 35 -13.23 -30.74 -6.54
CA THR A 35 -13.59 -31.35 -7.83
C THR A 35 -12.86 -30.75 -9.05
N ASP A 36 -12.63 -29.44 -9.04
CA ASP A 36 -11.93 -28.66 -10.07
C ASP A 36 -10.44 -28.39 -9.74
N LEU A 37 -9.92 -29.02 -8.68
CA LEU A 37 -8.54 -28.88 -8.20
C LEU A 37 -7.79 -30.22 -8.38
N PRO A 38 -7.37 -30.58 -9.61
CA PRO A 38 -6.84 -31.91 -9.92
C PRO A 38 -5.53 -32.26 -9.19
N GLN A 39 -4.84 -31.29 -8.60
CA GLN A 39 -3.59 -31.50 -7.87
C GLN A 39 -3.80 -31.62 -6.35
N VAL A 40 -5.05 -31.50 -5.89
CA VAL A 40 -5.41 -31.60 -4.48
C VAL A 40 -5.82 -33.04 -4.16
N ASP A 41 -5.18 -33.63 -3.15
CA ASP A 41 -5.60 -34.91 -2.58
C ASP A 41 -6.47 -34.67 -1.33
N PRO A 42 -7.81 -34.80 -1.42
CA PRO A 42 -8.70 -34.61 -0.28
C PRO A 42 -8.48 -35.65 0.83
N GLY A 43 -8.02 -36.85 0.49
CA GLY A 43 -7.69 -37.91 1.45
C GLY A 43 -6.46 -37.54 2.27
N HIS A 44 -5.45 -36.94 1.64
CA HIS A 44 -4.26 -36.45 2.32
C HIS A 44 -4.60 -35.35 3.33
N VAL A 45 -5.43 -34.38 2.94
CA VAL A 45 -5.90 -33.30 3.83
C VAL A 45 -6.75 -33.86 4.98
N ALA A 46 -7.69 -34.76 4.69
CA ALA A 46 -8.52 -35.40 5.71
C ALA A 46 -7.67 -36.16 6.74
N ALA A 47 -6.68 -36.94 6.27
CA ALA A 47 -5.78 -37.68 7.14
C ALA A 47 -4.94 -36.75 8.02
N ALA A 48 -4.49 -35.61 7.49
CA ALA A 48 -3.78 -34.60 8.27
C ALA A 48 -4.65 -33.97 9.36
N ALA A 49 -5.87 -33.55 9.03
CA ALA A 49 -6.83 -32.99 9.99
C ALA A 49 -7.18 -34.00 11.09
N LEU A 50 -7.42 -35.27 10.72
CA LEU A 50 -7.75 -36.33 11.68
C LEU A 50 -6.62 -36.68 12.64
N ARG A 51 -5.35 -36.43 12.28
CA ARG A 51 -4.21 -36.59 13.20
C ARG A 51 -4.17 -35.52 14.29
N GLY A 52 -4.71 -34.32 14.02
CA GLY A 52 -4.75 -33.20 14.97
C GLY A 52 -5.91 -33.24 15.97
N ARG A 53 -6.91 -34.11 15.74
CA ARG A 53 -8.14 -34.15 16.53
C ARG A 53 -7.95 -34.68 17.96
N HIS A 54 -8.83 -34.24 18.85
CA HIS A 54 -8.96 -34.76 20.21
C HIS A 54 -10.17 -35.70 20.30
N ALA A 55 -10.32 -36.42 21.42
CA ALA A 55 -11.39 -37.43 21.61
C ALA A 55 -12.83 -36.85 21.70
N GLY A 56 -13.02 -35.56 21.42
CA GLY A 56 -14.33 -34.89 21.38
C GLY A 56 -14.47 -33.85 20.27
N SER A 57 -13.55 -33.80 19.31
CA SER A 57 -13.59 -32.81 18.24
C SER A 57 -14.85 -32.96 17.40
N ASP A 58 -15.61 -31.88 17.28
CA ASP A 58 -16.79 -31.83 16.43
C ASP A 58 -16.42 -31.55 14.96
N PHE A 59 -17.43 -31.48 14.10
CA PHE A 59 -17.22 -31.23 12.68
C PHE A 59 -16.62 -29.84 12.39
N ALA A 60 -16.96 -28.82 13.18
CA ALA A 60 -16.46 -27.47 12.98
C ALA A 60 -14.97 -27.39 13.35
N GLU A 61 -14.56 -28.01 14.45
CA GLU A 61 -13.16 -28.12 14.85
C GLU A 61 -12.33 -28.90 13.82
N LEU A 62 -12.86 -30.02 13.32
CA LEU A 62 -12.22 -30.80 12.26
C LEU A 62 -12.07 -30.02 10.96
N ARG A 63 -13.04 -29.16 10.61
CA ARG A 63 -12.93 -28.26 9.45
C ARG A 63 -11.83 -27.22 9.66
N GLY A 64 -11.72 -26.61 10.84
CA GLY A 64 -10.64 -25.68 11.17
C GLY A 64 -9.26 -26.33 11.01
N LEU A 65 -9.09 -27.55 11.54
CA LEU A 65 -7.86 -28.33 11.34
C LEU A 65 -7.58 -28.66 9.87
N ALA A 66 -8.63 -28.88 9.06
CA ALA A 66 -8.49 -29.11 7.62
C ALA A 66 -8.07 -27.84 6.84
N VAL A 67 -8.51 -26.66 7.28
CA VAL A 67 -8.05 -25.37 6.74
C VAL A 67 -6.53 -25.25 6.93
N ASP A 68 -6.06 -25.46 8.16
CA ASP A 68 -4.63 -25.34 8.48
C ASP A 68 -3.80 -26.43 7.77
N ALA A 69 -4.33 -27.66 7.69
CA ALA A 69 -3.69 -28.75 6.95
C ALA A 69 -3.55 -28.41 5.46
N ALA A 70 -4.62 -27.95 4.80
CA ALA A 70 -4.56 -27.54 3.40
C ALA A 70 -3.59 -26.36 3.21
N ALA A 71 -3.61 -25.36 4.09
CA ALA A 71 -2.69 -24.22 4.04
C ALA A 71 -1.21 -24.65 4.16
N SER A 72 -0.90 -25.67 4.97
CA SER A 72 0.47 -26.20 5.10
C SER A 72 0.99 -26.87 3.82
N MET A 73 0.08 -27.32 2.93
CA MET A 73 0.39 -28.01 1.68
C MET A 73 0.54 -27.05 0.48
N ILE A 74 0.39 -25.73 0.66
CA ILE A 74 0.49 -24.73 -0.42
C ILE A 74 1.86 -24.78 -1.12
N ALA A 75 2.94 -25.04 -0.37
CA ALA A 75 4.28 -25.18 -0.93
C ALA A 75 4.47 -26.46 -1.76
N GLU A 76 3.62 -27.48 -1.57
CA GLU A 76 3.59 -28.67 -2.41
C GLU A 76 2.84 -28.38 -3.72
N ASP A 77 1.68 -27.75 -3.61
CA ASP A 77 0.91 -27.28 -4.77
C ASP A 77 0.08 -26.02 -4.44
N PRO A 78 0.15 -24.95 -5.26
CA PRO A 78 -0.65 -23.76 -5.06
C PRO A 78 -2.17 -24.02 -5.02
N GLN A 79 -2.69 -25.09 -5.64
CA GLN A 79 -4.13 -25.39 -5.62
C GLN A 79 -4.67 -25.66 -4.20
N TYR A 80 -3.84 -26.06 -3.24
CA TYR A 80 -4.26 -26.21 -1.85
C TYR A 80 -4.67 -24.88 -1.20
N SER A 81 -4.15 -23.74 -1.69
CA SER A 81 -4.55 -22.41 -1.22
C SER A 81 -6.03 -22.15 -1.51
N LYS A 82 -6.50 -22.53 -2.70
CA LYS A 82 -7.90 -22.44 -3.09
C LYS A 82 -8.79 -23.31 -2.22
N LEU A 83 -8.40 -24.56 -1.96
CA LEU A 83 -9.15 -25.45 -1.06
C LEU A 83 -9.23 -24.87 0.35
N ALA A 84 -8.10 -24.41 0.91
CA ALA A 84 -8.06 -23.79 2.23
C ALA A 84 -8.97 -22.54 2.31
N ALA A 85 -8.98 -21.71 1.27
CA ALA A 85 -9.87 -20.55 1.17
C ALA A 85 -11.36 -20.95 1.15
N ARG A 86 -11.74 -21.95 0.34
CA ARG A 86 -13.13 -22.46 0.29
C ARG A 86 -13.64 -22.96 1.64
N LEU A 87 -12.79 -23.69 2.36
CA LEU A 87 -13.12 -24.19 3.69
C LEU A 87 -13.26 -23.05 4.70
N LEU A 88 -12.36 -22.06 4.66
CA LEU A 88 -12.41 -20.87 5.50
C LEU A 88 -13.65 -20.00 5.19
N ALA A 89 -14.02 -19.85 3.92
CA ALA A 89 -15.21 -19.11 3.52
C ALA A 89 -16.49 -19.73 4.11
N GLN A 90 -16.58 -21.07 4.11
CA GLN A 90 -17.69 -21.77 4.74
C GLN A 90 -17.72 -21.54 6.27
N GLU A 91 -16.56 -21.55 6.93
CA GLU A 91 -16.46 -21.26 8.35
C GLU A 91 -16.95 -19.83 8.68
N ILE A 92 -16.52 -18.85 7.90
CA ILE A 92 -16.98 -17.44 8.00
C ILE A 92 -18.49 -17.35 7.81
N ALA A 93 -19.02 -18.02 6.78
CA ALA A 93 -20.46 -18.00 6.48
C ALA A 93 -21.28 -18.60 7.63
N ASP A 94 -20.87 -19.75 8.17
CA ASP A 94 -21.56 -20.38 9.31
C ASP A 94 -21.51 -19.50 10.57
N GLU A 95 -20.36 -18.85 10.82
CA GLU A 95 -20.18 -17.95 11.96
C GLU A 95 -21.08 -16.70 11.83
N ALA A 96 -21.09 -16.06 10.65
CA ALA A 96 -21.93 -14.91 10.36
C ALA A 96 -23.43 -15.24 10.41
N LEU A 97 -23.83 -16.40 9.87
CA LEU A 97 -25.19 -16.92 9.95
C LEU A 97 -25.63 -17.09 11.41
N GLY A 98 -24.74 -17.63 12.25
CA GLY A 98 -24.96 -17.76 13.69
C GLY A 98 -25.07 -16.43 14.45
N GLN A 99 -24.77 -15.30 13.82
CA GLN A 99 -24.99 -13.95 14.35
C GLN A 99 -26.19 -13.24 13.70
N GLY A 100 -26.95 -13.91 12.83
CA GLY A 100 -28.16 -13.36 12.21
C GLY A 100 -27.94 -12.76 10.81
N ALA A 101 -26.77 -12.93 10.20
CA ALA A 101 -26.48 -12.47 8.84
C ALA A 101 -27.09 -13.39 7.75
N LEU A 102 -28.42 -13.52 7.73
CA LEU A 102 -29.15 -14.41 6.81
C LEU A 102 -29.10 -13.95 5.33
N SER A 103 -28.96 -12.65 5.11
CA SER A 103 -28.77 -11.98 3.81
C SER A 103 -27.85 -10.77 4.00
N PHE A 104 -27.51 -10.05 2.93
CA PHE A 104 -26.72 -8.83 3.05
C PHE A 104 -27.50 -7.76 3.84
N ALA A 105 -28.77 -7.53 3.52
CA ALA A 105 -29.61 -6.59 4.26
C ALA A 105 -29.72 -6.96 5.76
N ALA A 106 -29.86 -8.26 6.08
CA ALA A 106 -29.88 -8.72 7.47
C ALA A 106 -28.54 -8.49 8.18
N SER A 107 -27.41 -8.73 7.51
CA SER A 107 -26.06 -8.45 8.02
C SER A 107 -25.89 -6.96 8.37
N ILE A 108 -26.34 -6.07 7.49
CA ILE A 108 -26.34 -4.62 7.73
C ILE A 108 -27.25 -4.23 8.89
N ALA A 109 -28.44 -4.84 9.02
CA ALA A 109 -29.36 -4.59 10.13
C ALA A 109 -28.78 -5.04 11.49
N VAL A 110 -28.09 -6.19 11.54
CA VAL A 110 -27.34 -6.64 12.72
C VAL A 110 -26.24 -5.62 13.06
N GLY A 111 -25.41 -5.25 12.08
CA GLY A 111 -24.34 -4.27 12.29
C GLY A 111 -24.85 -2.90 12.75
N HIS A 112 -26.04 -2.47 12.29
CA HIS A 112 -26.67 -1.22 12.71
C HIS A 112 -27.20 -1.31 14.15
N THR A 113 -27.86 -2.41 14.50
CA THR A 113 -28.36 -2.67 15.86
C THR A 113 -27.22 -2.67 16.88
N GLU A 114 -26.06 -3.23 16.51
CA GLU A 114 -24.85 -3.28 17.33
C GLU A 114 -24.03 -1.96 17.29
N GLY A 115 -24.50 -0.93 16.58
CA GLY A 115 -23.88 0.40 16.53
C GLY A 115 -22.61 0.50 15.68
N LEU A 116 -22.35 -0.47 14.81
CA LEU A 116 -21.19 -0.53 13.92
C LEU A 116 -21.45 0.18 12.58
N ILE A 117 -22.66 0.03 12.04
CA ILE A 117 -23.09 0.62 10.75
C ILE A 117 -23.67 2.02 10.96
N GLY A 118 -23.44 2.93 10.00
CA GLY A 118 -23.99 4.28 10.01
C GLY A 118 -25.45 4.33 9.56
N ASP A 119 -26.23 5.27 10.09
CA ASP A 119 -27.68 5.39 9.84
C ASP A 119 -28.02 5.56 8.35
N THR A 120 -27.23 6.36 7.61
CA THR A 120 -27.44 6.58 6.18
C THR A 120 -27.31 5.29 5.37
N THR A 121 -26.28 4.49 5.65
CA THR A 121 -26.07 3.20 4.98
C THR A 121 -27.15 2.20 5.35
N ALA A 122 -27.53 2.12 6.64
CA ALA A 122 -28.61 1.24 7.07
C ALA A 122 -29.95 1.60 6.40
N ALA A 123 -30.27 2.89 6.30
CA ALA A 123 -31.49 3.36 5.64
C ALA A 123 -31.48 3.08 4.13
N PHE A 124 -30.36 3.32 3.44
CA PHE A 124 -30.19 3.01 2.02
C PHE A 124 -30.39 1.51 1.75
N VAL A 125 -29.75 0.66 2.55
CA VAL A 125 -29.85 -0.80 2.39
C VAL A 125 -31.24 -1.30 2.72
N ALA A 126 -31.87 -0.81 3.79
CA ALA A 126 -33.23 -1.20 4.16
C ALA A 126 -34.26 -0.84 3.07
N LYS A 127 -34.09 0.31 2.40
CA LYS A 127 -34.96 0.73 1.30
C LYS A 127 -34.83 -0.17 0.07
N HIS A 128 -33.61 -0.63 -0.23
CA HIS A 128 -33.25 -1.36 -1.46
C HIS A 128 -32.87 -2.82 -1.21
N ALA A 129 -33.37 -3.41 -0.11
CA ALA A 129 -32.91 -4.70 0.39
C ALA A 129 -32.94 -5.80 -0.67
N ASP A 130 -34.09 -5.99 -1.35
CA ASP A 130 -34.25 -7.03 -2.37
C ASP A 130 -33.29 -6.86 -3.55
N ALA A 131 -33.10 -5.62 -4.01
CA ALA A 131 -32.22 -5.32 -5.14
C ALA A 131 -30.75 -5.55 -4.77
N LEU A 132 -30.34 -5.17 -3.56
CA LEU A 132 -28.96 -5.32 -3.08
C LEU A 132 -28.63 -6.77 -2.72
N ASP A 133 -29.55 -7.49 -2.07
CA ASP A 133 -29.40 -8.92 -1.78
C ASP A 133 -29.25 -9.73 -3.09
N ALA A 134 -29.96 -9.33 -4.16
CA ALA A 134 -29.85 -9.96 -5.47
C ALA A 134 -28.50 -9.70 -6.19
N LEU A 135 -27.70 -8.72 -5.76
CA LEU A 135 -26.38 -8.47 -6.32
C LEU A 135 -25.34 -9.49 -5.85
N ILE A 136 -25.54 -10.12 -4.69
CA ILE A 136 -24.53 -10.99 -4.07
C ILE A 136 -24.17 -12.15 -5.01
N ASP A 137 -22.89 -12.19 -5.40
CA ASP A 137 -22.32 -13.29 -6.16
C ASP A 137 -22.01 -14.47 -5.25
N ALA A 138 -22.87 -15.50 -5.29
CA ALA A 138 -22.73 -16.71 -4.48
C ALA A 138 -21.41 -17.48 -4.71
N GLN A 139 -20.72 -17.26 -5.83
CA GLN A 139 -19.42 -17.85 -6.13
C GLN A 139 -18.27 -16.86 -5.93
N GLY A 140 -18.55 -15.62 -5.52
CA GLY A 140 -17.55 -14.57 -5.41
C GLY A 140 -16.45 -14.88 -4.39
N ASP A 141 -16.80 -15.56 -3.29
CA ASP A 141 -15.84 -15.97 -2.26
C ASP A 141 -14.82 -16.98 -2.79
N ASP A 142 -15.16 -17.71 -3.86
CA ASP A 142 -14.23 -18.64 -4.47
C ASP A 142 -13.03 -17.92 -5.07
N ARG A 143 -13.12 -16.63 -5.44
CA ARG A 143 -12.01 -15.92 -6.07
C ARG A 143 -10.82 -15.66 -5.15
N PHE A 144 -11.00 -15.77 -3.82
CA PHE A 144 -9.91 -15.55 -2.88
C PHE A 144 -8.95 -16.73 -2.80
N GLU A 145 -7.68 -16.40 -2.56
CA GLU A 145 -6.68 -17.33 -2.06
C GLU A 145 -6.66 -17.32 -0.52
N TYR A 146 -6.07 -18.36 0.09
CA TYR A 146 -6.15 -18.57 1.54
C TYR A 146 -5.67 -17.36 2.35
N PHE A 147 -4.48 -16.84 2.04
CA PHE A 147 -3.90 -15.73 2.79
C PHE A 147 -4.71 -14.44 2.62
N GLY A 148 -5.21 -14.17 1.41
CA GLY A 148 -6.07 -13.03 1.16
C GLY A 148 -7.36 -13.10 1.98
N LEU A 149 -8.05 -14.23 1.95
CA LEU A 149 -9.27 -14.43 2.74
C LEU A 149 -9.00 -14.43 4.25
N ARG A 150 -7.88 -15.00 4.70
CA ARG A 150 -7.47 -14.97 6.11
C ARG A 150 -7.21 -13.54 6.58
N THR A 151 -6.61 -12.69 5.75
CA THR A 151 -6.44 -11.26 6.03
C THR A 151 -7.80 -10.55 6.12
N VAL A 152 -8.72 -10.81 5.17
CA VAL A 152 -10.10 -10.28 5.23
C VAL A 152 -10.78 -10.70 6.55
N GLN A 153 -10.76 -11.99 6.88
CA GLN A 153 -11.41 -12.58 8.06
C GLN A 153 -10.86 -12.03 9.38
N SER A 154 -9.53 -11.90 9.49
CA SER A 154 -8.89 -11.50 10.74
C SER A 154 -8.98 -9.99 11.00
N ARG A 155 -8.97 -9.17 9.94
CA ARG A 155 -8.84 -7.70 10.08
C ARG A 155 -10.06 -6.91 9.61
N TYR A 156 -10.70 -7.30 8.49
CA TYR A 156 -11.65 -6.46 7.78
C TYR A 156 -13.12 -6.76 8.09
N LEU A 157 -13.47 -8.03 8.27
CA LEU A 157 -14.84 -8.40 8.56
C LEU A 157 -15.29 -7.80 9.90
N LEU A 158 -16.44 -7.13 9.90
CA LEU A 158 -17.06 -6.62 11.11
C LEU A 158 -17.38 -7.76 12.07
N ARG A 159 -17.16 -7.49 13.37
CA ARG A 159 -17.37 -8.45 14.45
C ARG A 159 -18.34 -7.88 15.47
N HIS A 160 -19.22 -8.74 15.97
CA HIS A 160 -20.14 -8.41 17.04
C HIS A 160 -19.35 -7.89 18.27
N PRO A 161 -19.74 -6.77 18.90
CA PRO A 161 -18.97 -6.15 19.98
C PRO A 161 -18.69 -7.09 21.16
N ILE A 162 -19.69 -7.87 21.57
CA ILE A 162 -19.63 -8.81 22.70
C ILE A 162 -19.07 -10.19 22.31
N THR A 163 -19.68 -10.90 21.36
CA THR A 163 -19.28 -12.29 21.04
C THR A 163 -17.95 -12.38 20.29
N ARG A 164 -17.51 -11.26 19.69
CA ARG A 164 -16.32 -11.16 18.82
C ARG A 164 -16.38 -12.00 17.55
N LYS A 165 -17.54 -12.61 17.26
CA LYS A 165 -17.78 -13.37 16.05
C LYS A 165 -18.05 -12.45 14.85
N VAL A 166 -17.68 -12.89 13.65
CA VAL A 166 -17.94 -12.15 12.41
C VAL A 166 -19.44 -12.03 12.17
N ILE A 167 -19.87 -10.90 11.60
CA ILE A 167 -21.29 -10.61 11.30
C ILE A 167 -21.54 -10.37 9.80
N GLU A 168 -20.55 -10.62 8.96
CA GLU A 168 -20.61 -10.46 7.51
C GLU A 168 -19.73 -11.50 6.81
N THR A 169 -20.12 -11.89 5.60
CA THR A 169 -19.30 -12.69 4.68
C THR A 169 -18.41 -11.78 3.85
N PRO A 170 -17.41 -12.29 3.11
CA PRO A 170 -16.58 -11.45 2.25
C PRO A 170 -17.40 -10.71 1.18
N GLN A 171 -18.41 -11.33 0.56
CA GLN A 171 -19.30 -10.61 -0.36
C GLN A 171 -20.12 -9.51 0.33
N HIS A 172 -20.67 -9.77 1.53
CA HIS A 172 -21.41 -8.75 2.28
C HIS A 172 -20.49 -7.57 2.66
N PHE A 173 -19.24 -7.86 3.03
CA PHE A 173 -18.21 -6.87 3.30
C PHE A 173 -17.97 -5.96 2.08
N LEU A 174 -17.75 -6.54 0.90
CA LEU A 174 -17.51 -5.76 -0.32
C LEU A 174 -18.73 -4.93 -0.72
N LEU A 175 -19.94 -5.50 -0.61
CA LEU A 175 -21.17 -4.76 -0.92
C LEU A 175 -21.43 -3.65 0.11
N ARG A 176 -21.11 -3.85 1.40
CA ARG A 176 -21.16 -2.81 2.42
C ARG A 176 -20.26 -1.64 2.04
N VAL A 177 -19.03 -1.91 1.62
CA VAL A 177 -18.08 -0.88 1.19
C VAL A 177 -18.65 -0.07 0.03
N ALA A 178 -19.27 -0.72 -0.95
CA ALA A 178 -19.91 -0.03 -2.08
C ALA A 178 -21.12 0.79 -1.66
N CYS A 179 -22.03 0.24 -0.84
CA CYS A 179 -23.19 0.94 -0.28
C CYS A 179 -22.81 2.15 0.58
N GLY A 180 -21.69 2.06 1.31
CA GLY A 180 -21.16 3.16 2.11
C GLY A 180 -20.72 4.38 1.29
N LEU A 181 -20.50 4.20 -0.02
CA LEU A 181 -20.16 5.26 -0.97
C LEU A 181 -21.33 5.64 -1.89
N ALA A 182 -22.54 5.18 -1.60
CA ALA A 182 -23.74 5.56 -2.35
C ALA A 182 -24.08 7.04 -2.09
N VAL A 183 -24.44 7.76 -3.15
CA VAL A 183 -24.93 9.15 -3.07
C VAL A 183 -26.43 9.15 -3.34
N GLY A 184 -27.21 9.62 -2.36
CA GLY A 184 -28.67 9.57 -2.42
C GLY A 184 -29.23 8.14 -2.31
N ASP A 185 -30.51 7.99 -2.59
CA ASP A 185 -31.26 6.74 -2.37
C ASP A 185 -32.06 6.30 -3.61
N SER A 186 -31.57 6.65 -4.80
CA SER A 186 -32.22 6.41 -6.10
C SER A 186 -31.83 5.06 -6.71
N GLU A 187 -32.60 4.60 -7.70
CA GLU A 187 -32.24 3.43 -8.53
C GLU A 187 -30.89 3.61 -9.24
N GLN A 188 -30.54 4.85 -9.61
CA GLN A 188 -29.23 5.16 -10.18
C GLN A 188 -28.11 4.89 -9.17
N SER A 189 -28.33 5.24 -7.90
CA SER A 189 -27.40 4.98 -6.81
C SER A 189 -27.18 3.48 -6.62
N VAL A 190 -28.23 2.66 -6.73
CA VAL A 190 -28.12 1.19 -6.69
C VAL A 190 -27.31 0.64 -7.85
N ARG A 191 -27.50 1.15 -9.08
CA ARG A 191 -26.71 0.74 -10.26
C ARG A 191 -25.22 1.03 -10.08
N GLU A 192 -24.87 2.21 -9.59
CA GLU A 192 -23.48 2.59 -9.36
C GLU A 192 -22.84 1.76 -8.23
N VAL A 193 -23.60 1.48 -7.16
CA VAL A 193 -23.17 0.54 -6.11
C VAL A 193 -22.87 -0.84 -6.70
N ALA A 194 -23.73 -1.33 -7.60
CA ALA A 194 -23.53 -2.60 -8.29
C ALA A 194 -22.26 -2.61 -9.15
N GLU A 195 -21.96 -1.50 -9.84
CA GLU A 195 -20.72 -1.35 -10.62
C GLU A 195 -19.47 -1.47 -9.74
N LEU A 196 -19.41 -0.70 -8.64
CA LEU A 196 -18.26 -0.77 -7.73
C LEU A 196 -18.16 -2.14 -7.04
N TYR A 197 -19.28 -2.70 -6.57
CA TYR A 197 -19.31 -4.03 -5.99
C TYR A 197 -18.79 -5.08 -6.98
N THR A 198 -19.20 -5.03 -8.24
CA THR A 198 -18.75 -5.96 -9.28
C THR A 198 -17.24 -5.92 -9.48
N LEU A 199 -16.64 -4.73 -9.50
CA LEU A 199 -15.19 -4.61 -9.64
C LEU A 199 -14.44 -5.19 -8.44
N MET A 200 -14.91 -4.91 -7.22
CA MET A 200 -14.28 -5.42 -6.01
C MET A 200 -14.50 -6.92 -5.82
N SER A 201 -15.71 -7.44 -6.09
CA SER A 201 -16.02 -8.87 -5.97
C SER A 201 -15.30 -9.72 -6.99
N ARG A 202 -14.91 -9.14 -8.13
CA ARG A 202 -14.03 -9.76 -9.14
C ARG A 202 -12.54 -9.52 -8.90
N LEU A 203 -12.18 -8.78 -7.85
CA LEU A 203 -10.80 -8.41 -7.50
C LEU A 203 -10.08 -7.65 -8.63
N GLU A 204 -10.83 -6.91 -9.45
CA GLU A 204 -10.31 -6.08 -10.55
C GLU A 204 -9.80 -4.72 -10.04
N TYR A 205 -10.39 -4.25 -8.94
CA TYR A 205 -10.03 -3.03 -8.24
C TYR A 205 -10.36 -3.20 -6.76
N LEU A 206 -9.49 -2.70 -5.88
CA LEU A 206 -9.79 -2.59 -4.46
C LEU A 206 -9.54 -1.16 -4.00
N THR A 207 -10.41 -0.68 -3.11
CA THR A 207 -10.19 0.57 -2.39
C THR A 207 -9.09 0.37 -1.34
N SER A 208 -8.55 1.47 -0.81
CA SER A 208 -7.54 1.42 0.25
C SER A 208 -8.06 0.74 1.53
N SER A 209 -7.13 0.26 2.36
CA SER A 209 -7.46 -0.39 3.63
C SER A 209 -8.42 0.43 4.52
N PRO A 210 -8.24 1.75 4.73
CA PRO A 210 -9.18 2.54 5.53
C PRO A 210 -10.59 2.61 4.92
N THR A 211 -10.70 2.67 3.59
CA THR A 211 -12.00 2.63 2.91
C THR A 211 -12.68 1.28 3.12
N LEU A 212 -11.94 0.17 2.97
CA LEU A 212 -12.45 -1.17 3.24
C LEU A 212 -12.90 -1.32 4.71
N PHE A 213 -12.14 -0.82 5.67
CA PHE A 213 -12.49 -0.89 7.09
C PHE A 213 -13.74 -0.08 7.45
N ASN A 214 -13.84 1.14 6.93
CA ASN A 214 -14.71 2.15 7.54
C ASN A 214 -15.86 2.60 6.64
N SER A 215 -15.85 2.28 5.34
CA SER A 215 -16.99 2.59 4.46
C SER A 215 -18.27 1.89 4.95
N GLY A 216 -19.36 2.64 5.03
CA GLY A 216 -20.66 2.20 5.53
C GLY A 216 -20.77 2.09 7.06
N THR A 217 -19.68 2.37 7.78
CA THR A 217 -19.68 2.34 9.26
C THR A 217 -20.12 3.67 9.85
N ARG A 218 -20.32 3.71 11.18
CA ARG A 218 -20.75 4.92 11.89
C ARG A 218 -19.74 6.08 11.86
N HIS A 219 -18.46 5.78 11.64
CA HIS A 219 -17.40 6.78 11.53
C HIS A 219 -16.52 6.48 10.30
N PRO A 220 -16.97 6.90 9.09
CA PRO A 220 -16.33 6.55 7.84
C PRO A 220 -15.07 7.39 7.57
N GLN A 221 -14.02 7.19 8.36
CA GLN A 221 -12.69 7.72 8.03
C GLN A 221 -12.03 6.79 7.01
N MET A 222 -11.91 7.22 5.77
CA MET A 222 -11.51 6.41 4.61
C MET A 222 -10.20 6.88 3.97
N SER A 223 -9.71 8.07 4.33
CA SER A 223 -8.43 8.59 3.84
C SER A 223 -7.24 7.86 4.48
N SER A 224 -6.19 7.60 3.71
CA SER A 224 -5.07 6.74 4.14
C SER A 224 -3.90 7.49 4.77
N CYS A 225 -3.59 8.68 4.26
CA CYS A 225 -2.46 9.46 4.73
C CYS A 225 -2.82 10.95 4.78
N TYR A 226 -2.06 11.68 5.61
CA TYR A 226 -2.14 13.12 5.75
C TYR A 226 -0.75 13.74 5.63
N LEU A 227 -0.65 14.87 4.94
CA LEU A 227 0.58 15.63 4.83
C LEU A 227 0.37 16.97 5.52
N LEU A 228 1.25 17.28 6.47
CA LEU A 228 1.21 18.52 7.22
C LEU A 228 2.43 19.37 6.85
N ASP A 229 2.20 20.67 6.67
CA ASP A 229 3.31 21.61 6.55
C ASP A 229 4.08 21.68 7.88
N SER A 230 5.33 22.13 7.77
CA SER A 230 6.16 22.44 8.91
C SER A 230 5.44 23.42 9.82
N PRO A 231 5.46 23.17 11.15
CA PRO A 231 4.98 24.18 12.09
C PRO A 231 5.74 25.49 11.86
N LEU A 232 5.05 26.60 12.10
CA LEU A 232 5.69 27.90 12.20
C LEU A 232 6.72 27.86 13.33
N ASP A 233 7.78 28.66 13.22
CA ASP A 233 8.91 28.68 14.15
C ASP A 233 8.59 29.38 15.48
N ASN A 234 7.58 28.85 16.19
CA ASN A 234 7.13 29.24 17.51
C ASN A 234 6.51 28.03 18.25
N LEU A 235 6.48 28.11 19.58
CA LEU A 235 6.08 26.99 20.43
C LEU A 235 4.61 26.58 20.23
N ASP A 236 3.71 27.55 20.07
CA ASP A 236 2.27 27.29 19.95
C ASP A 236 1.95 26.54 18.67
N SER A 237 2.56 26.90 17.54
CA SER A 237 2.39 26.19 16.27
C SER A 237 2.96 24.77 16.33
N ILE A 238 4.12 24.57 16.98
CA ILE A 238 4.71 23.23 17.18
C ILE A 238 3.74 22.32 17.95
N TYR A 239 3.22 22.78 19.09
CA TYR A 239 2.31 21.97 19.91
C TYR A 239 0.91 21.81 19.27
N SER A 240 0.42 22.82 18.55
CA SER A 240 -0.80 22.71 17.74
C SER A 240 -0.64 21.61 16.68
N ARG A 241 0.51 21.59 15.99
CA ARG A 241 0.82 20.56 14.99
C ARG A 241 0.84 19.16 15.60
N TYR A 242 1.38 19.02 16.82
CA TYR A 242 1.37 17.72 17.52
C TYR A 242 -0.04 17.28 17.91
N ALA A 243 -0.89 18.22 18.33
CA ALA A 243 -2.29 17.93 18.60
C ALA A 243 -3.04 17.50 17.33
N GLN A 244 -2.78 18.13 16.18
CA GLN A 244 -3.32 17.70 14.89
C GLN A 244 -2.85 16.28 14.54
N ILE A 245 -1.54 16.00 14.61
CA ILE A 245 -0.97 14.68 14.33
C ILE A 245 -1.58 13.59 15.21
N ALA A 246 -1.76 13.86 16.52
CA ALA A 246 -2.40 12.93 17.44
C ALA A 246 -3.87 12.64 17.04
N ARG A 247 -4.63 13.65 16.62
CA ARG A 247 -6.02 13.46 16.14
C ARG A 247 -6.08 12.64 14.86
N LEU A 248 -5.20 12.92 13.91
CA LEU A 248 -5.12 12.19 12.64
C LEU A 248 -4.68 10.73 12.86
N SER A 249 -3.64 10.53 13.67
CA SER A 249 -3.11 9.20 13.99
C SER A 249 -4.12 8.33 14.75
N LYS A 250 -4.93 8.92 15.64
CA LYS A 250 -5.99 8.19 16.38
C LYS A 250 -6.94 7.43 15.44
N HIS A 251 -7.19 7.95 14.26
CA HIS A 251 -8.06 7.37 13.25
C HIS A 251 -7.29 6.63 12.13
N ALA A 252 -6.11 6.10 12.44
CA ALA A 252 -5.31 5.25 11.55
C ALA A 252 -4.76 5.93 10.27
N GLY A 253 -4.61 7.25 10.28
CA GLY A 253 -3.92 7.96 9.21
C GLY A 253 -2.39 7.88 9.33
N GLY A 254 -1.70 7.51 8.25
CA GLY A 254 -0.25 7.71 8.12
C GLY A 254 0.10 9.19 7.99
N ILE A 255 1.25 9.60 8.52
CA ILE A 255 1.63 11.02 8.61
C ILE A 255 2.89 11.32 7.80
N GLY A 256 2.83 12.32 6.92
CA GLY A 256 3.99 13.04 6.39
C GLY A 256 4.07 14.42 7.02
N LEU A 257 5.24 14.82 7.51
CA LEU A 257 5.46 16.11 8.16
C LEU A 257 6.72 16.77 7.61
N SER A 258 6.59 17.90 6.92
CA SER A 258 7.72 18.80 6.70
C SER A 258 8.18 19.37 8.04
N TYR A 259 9.49 19.57 8.23
CA TYR A 259 10.02 20.18 9.46
C TYR A 259 11.10 21.24 9.20
N SER A 260 11.17 21.73 7.97
CA SER A 260 12.25 22.61 7.49
C SER A 260 12.14 24.07 7.94
N ARG A 261 11.02 24.52 8.53
CA ARG A 261 10.85 25.92 8.99
C ARG A 261 11.40 26.17 10.40
N ILE A 262 11.58 25.13 11.20
CA ILE A 262 11.99 25.28 12.60
C ILE A 262 13.47 25.68 12.68
N ARG A 263 13.78 26.70 13.50
CA ARG A 263 15.16 27.19 13.63
C ARG A 263 16.11 26.09 14.13
N SER A 264 17.33 26.10 13.60
CA SER A 264 18.37 25.13 13.97
C SER A 264 18.92 25.38 15.38
N ARG A 265 19.75 24.45 15.85
CA ARG A 265 20.49 24.58 17.11
C ARG A 265 21.40 25.81 17.10
N GLY A 266 21.45 26.51 18.23
CA GLY A 266 22.28 27.71 18.41
C GLY A 266 21.63 29.02 17.98
N SER A 267 20.52 28.98 17.24
CA SER A 267 19.79 30.17 16.78
C SER A 267 19.18 30.96 17.93
N LEU A 268 19.19 32.29 17.83
CA LEU A 268 18.72 33.18 18.89
C LEU A 268 17.20 33.07 19.10
N ILE A 269 16.77 32.99 20.37
CA ILE A 269 15.37 33.11 20.77
C ILE A 269 15.18 34.51 21.38
N ARG A 270 14.68 35.46 20.58
CA ARG A 270 14.58 36.88 20.97
C ARG A 270 13.80 37.11 22.28
N GLY A 271 12.70 36.38 22.48
CA GLY A 271 11.84 36.57 23.66
C GLY A 271 12.48 36.15 24.99
N THR A 272 13.28 35.08 24.99
CA THR A 272 13.94 34.55 26.20
C THR A 272 15.41 34.92 26.32
N ASN A 273 15.97 35.57 25.28
CA ASN A 273 17.40 35.83 25.12
C ASN A 273 18.28 34.56 25.24
N GLY A 274 17.70 33.39 24.92
CA GLY A 274 18.38 32.10 24.91
C GLY A 274 18.78 31.65 23.51
N LYS A 275 19.39 30.47 23.41
CA LYS A 275 19.68 29.80 22.14
C LYS A 275 18.80 28.56 21.98
N SER A 276 18.38 28.28 20.75
CA SER A 276 17.61 27.08 20.40
C SER A 276 18.43 25.81 20.60
N ASN A 277 17.77 24.75 21.02
CA ASN A 277 18.33 23.40 21.06
C ASN A 277 18.18 22.65 19.73
N GLY A 278 17.60 23.28 18.72
CA GLY A 278 17.37 22.70 17.39
C GLY A 278 16.15 21.79 17.34
N ILE A 279 16.05 21.02 16.27
CA ILE A 279 14.86 20.20 15.97
C ILE A 279 14.77 18.91 16.81
N VAL A 280 15.90 18.36 17.25
CA VAL A 280 15.98 17.02 17.88
C VAL A 280 15.07 16.86 19.11
N PRO A 281 15.06 17.79 20.10
CA PRO A 281 14.20 17.62 21.29
C PRO A 281 12.70 17.67 20.95
N PHE A 282 12.33 18.46 19.95
CA PHE A 282 10.95 18.54 19.48
C PHE A 282 10.54 17.24 18.79
N LEU A 283 11.39 16.69 17.93
CA LEU A 283 11.14 15.41 17.26
C LEU A 283 11.09 14.23 18.25
N ARG A 284 11.90 14.25 19.32
CA ARG A 284 11.80 13.26 20.41
C ARG A 284 10.43 13.30 21.11
N THR A 285 9.90 14.49 21.29
CA THR A 285 8.55 14.68 21.84
C THR A 285 7.49 14.12 20.90
N LEU A 286 7.61 14.41 19.60
CA LEU A 286 6.72 13.87 18.57
C LEU A 286 6.77 12.35 18.51
N ASP A 287 7.96 11.75 18.56
CA ASP A 287 8.17 10.30 18.58
C ASP A 287 7.40 9.63 19.73
N SER A 288 7.48 10.21 20.93
CA SER A 288 6.75 9.72 22.11
C SER A 288 5.23 9.85 21.93
N SER A 289 4.78 10.93 21.28
CA SER A 289 3.36 11.15 20.96
C SER A 289 2.83 10.10 19.97
N VAL A 290 3.58 9.84 18.90
CA VAL A 290 3.24 8.83 17.88
C VAL A 290 3.17 7.44 18.52
N ALA A 291 4.14 7.08 19.38
CA ALA A 291 4.13 5.83 20.11
C ALA A 291 2.95 5.68 21.09
N ALA A 292 2.50 6.78 21.68
CA ALA A 292 1.34 6.79 22.58
C ALA A 292 0.01 6.64 21.83
N VAL A 293 -0.10 7.20 20.63
CA VAL A 293 -1.34 7.21 19.83
C VAL A 293 -1.29 6.11 18.75
N ASN A 294 -1.30 4.86 19.19
CA ASN A 294 -1.28 3.67 18.34
C ASN A 294 -2.61 3.40 17.63
N GLN A 295 -3.01 4.27 16.68
CA GLN A 295 -4.10 4.10 15.72
C GLN A 295 -5.34 3.30 16.21
N GLY A 296 -5.85 3.64 17.39
CA GLY A 296 -7.03 2.99 17.97
C GLY A 296 -6.86 1.50 18.32
N GLY A 297 -5.63 1.03 18.52
CA GLY A 297 -5.29 -0.36 18.85
C GLY A 297 -5.35 -1.33 17.67
N ARG A 298 -5.64 -0.85 16.45
CA ARG A 298 -5.67 -1.68 15.24
C ARG A 298 -4.30 -1.78 14.56
N ARG A 299 -3.47 -0.73 14.66
CA ARG A 299 -2.15 -0.60 14.05
C ARG A 299 -1.24 0.29 14.92
N LYS A 300 0.08 0.20 14.75
CA LYS A 300 1.03 1.15 15.37
C LYS A 300 1.03 2.48 14.63
N GLY A 301 1.22 3.59 15.34
CA GLY A 301 1.36 4.91 14.73
C GLY A 301 2.65 5.01 13.92
N ALA A 302 2.59 5.58 12.71
CA ALA A 302 3.75 5.80 11.85
C ALA A 302 3.73 7.21 11.27
N ALA A 303 4.87 7.89 11.32
CA ALA A 303 5.05 9.24 10.81
C ALA A 303 6.40 9.38 10.13
N CYS A 304 6.44 9.97 8.93
CA CYS A 304 7.65 10.32 8.23
C CYS A 304 7.91 11.83 8.33
N VAL A 305 9.09 12.18 8.81
CA VAL A 305 9.56 13.57 8.91
C VAL A 305 10.45 13.88 7.71
N TYR A 306 10.16 14.98 7.03
CA TYR A 306 10.90 15.49 5.88
C TYR A 306 11.75 16.70 6.27
N LEU A 307 13.01 16.68 5.88
CA LEU A 307 13.94 17.79 6.11
C LEU A 307 14.73 18.13 4.85
N GLU A 308 14.84 19.42 4.54
CA GLU A 308 15.65 19.90 3.43
C GLU A 308 17.15 19.81 3.74
N THR A 309 17.95 19.47 2.73
CA THR A 309 19.38 19.13 2.92
C THR A 309 20.27 20.30 3.31
N TRP A 310 19.81 21.55 3.18
CA TRP A 310 20.52 22.75 3.62
C TRP A 310 20.26 23.11 5.09
N HIS A 311 19.34 22.42 5.77
CA HIS A 311 19.03 22.71 7.17
C HIS A 311 20.23 22.46 8.07
N ALA A 312 20.58 23.39 8.97
CA ALA A 312 21.80 23.27 9.79
C ALA A 312 21.82 22.10 10.78
N ASP A 313 20.66 21.55 11.15
CA ASP A 313 20.54 20.33 11.96
C ASP A 313 20.51 19.03 11.12
N ILE A 314 20.73 19.06 9.79
CA ILE A 314 20.61 17.88 8.90
C ILE A 314 21.49 16.70 9.35
N GLU A 315 22.67 16.96 9.89
CA GLU A 315 23.56 15.92 10.38
C GLU A 315 23.04 15.25 11.65
N GLU A 316 22.45 16.02 12.57
CA GLU A 316 21.82 15.46 13.78
C GLU A 316 20.52 14.74 13.43
N PHE A 317 19.79 15.21 12.42
CA PHE A 317 18.61 14.53 11.86
C PHE A 317 18.94 13.12 11.35
N LEU A 318 20.08 12.96 10.67
CA LEU A 318 20.55 11.66 10.17
C LEU A 318 20.90 10.65 11.28
N GLU A 319 21.12 11.10 12.52
CA GLU A 319 21.44 10.25 13.67
C GLU A 319 20.20 9.76 14.43
N LEU A 320 19.01 10.30 14.12
CA LEU A 320 17.78 10.04 14.88
C LEU A 320 17.36 8.56 14.87
N ARG A 321 17.79 7.79 13.87
CA ARG A 321 17.48 6.36 13.72
C ARG A 321 18.67 5.43 13.97
N ASP A 322 19.78 5.96 14.46
CA ASP A 322 20.93 5.14 14.80
C ASP A 322 20.60 4.19 15.97
N ASN A 323 20.93 2.91 15.83
CA ASN A 323 20.68 1.90 16.87
C ASN A 323 21.57 2.07 18.12
N THR A 324 22.58 2.93 18.06
CA THR A 324 23.53 3.18 19.15
C THR A 324 23.68 4.67 19.40
N GLY A 325 24.04 5.04 20.62
CA GLY A 325 24.27 6.43 21.02
C GLY A 325 23.35 6.86 22.15
N GLU A 326 23.13 8.17 22.28
CA GLU A 326 22.31 8.73 23.34
C GLU A 326 20.81 8.61 23.02
N GLU A 327 20.09 7.83 23.81
CA GLU A 327 18.65 7.54 23.62
C GLU A 327 17.76 8.80 23.61
N ALA A 328 18.13 9.85 24.35
CA ALA A 328 17.40 11.11 24.35
C ALA A 328 17.40 11.82 22.97
N ARG A 329 18.27 11.38 22.06
CA ARG A 329 18.45 11.90 20.69
C ARG A 329 18.05 10.88 19.63
N ARG A 330 17.19 9.90 19.96
CA ARG A 330 16.69 8.88 19.04
C ARG A 330 15.18 8.93 18.90
N THR A 331 14.68 8.60 17.71
CA THR A 331 13.25 8.60 17.37
C THR A 331 12.91 7.36 16.55
N HIS A 332 12.90 6.19 17.21
CA HIS A 332 12.69 4.91 16.53
C HIS A 332 11.27 4.73 15.95
N ASN A 333 10.30 5.54 16.39
CA ASN A 333 8.92 5.55 15.90
C ASN A 333 8.68 6.55 14.75
N LEU A 334 9.69 7.36 14.40
CA LEU A 334 9.63 8.30 13.27
C LEU A 334 10.48 7.81 12.10
N ASN A 335 9.91 7.78 10.90
CA ASN A 335 10.66 7.62 9.66
C ASN A 335 11.27 8.95 9.22
N LEU A 336 12.35 8.88 8.44
CA LEU A 336 13.10 10.05 7.99
C LEU A 336 13.19 10.07 6.47
N ALA A 337 12.94 11.23 5.88
CA ALA A 337 13.12 11.49 4.46
C ALA A 337 13.81 12.82 4.21
N HIS A 338 14.58 12.87 3.14
CA HIS A 338 15.23 14.08 2.65
C HIS A 338 14.38 14.73 1.56
N TRP A 339 14.12 16.03 1.69
CA TRP A 339 13.51 16.85 0.63
C TRP A 339 14.62 17.60 -0.12
N ILE A 340 15.05 17.05 -1.26
CA ILE A 340 16.35 17.39 -1.87
C ILE A 340 16.17 18.39 -3.02
N PRO A 341 16.71 19.63 -2.92
CA PRO A 341 16.80 20.54 -4.07
C PRO A 341 17.83 20.04 -5.09
N ASP A 342 17.61 20.32 -6.38
CA ASP A 342 18.52 19.94 -7.47
C ASP A 342 19.92 20.55 -7.27
N GLU A 343 20.01 21.74 -6.66
CA GLU A 343 21.30 22.39 -6.37
C GLU A 343 22.20 21.52 -5.48
N PHE A 344 21.64 20.85 -4.47
CA PHE A 344 22.43 19.94 -3.64
C PHE A 344 23.05 18.82 -4.49
N MET A 345 22.25 18.19 -5.36
CA MET A 345 22.72 17.11 -6.22
C MET A 345 23.73 17.61 -7.27
N ARG A 346 23.58 18.84 -7.78
CA ARG A 346 24.59 19.49 -8.65
C ARG A 346 25.90 19.72 -7.90
N ARG A 347 25.86 20.21 -6.65
CA ARG A 347 27.05 20.41 -5.81
C ARG A 347 27.76 19.08 -5.48
N VAL A 348 27.00 18.02 -5.21
CA VAL A 348 27.55 16.66 -5.02
C VAL A 348 28.31 16.19 -6.27
N ASN A 349 27.70 16.31 -7.46
CA ASN A 349 28.32 15.92 -8.73
C ASN A 349 29.55 16.76 -9.08
N ALA A 350 29.52 18.07 -8.76
CA ALA A 350 30.62 19.00 -9.02
C ALA A 350 31.74 18.93 -7.96
N ASN A 351 31.60 18.12 -6.91
CA ASN A 351 32.48 18.11 -5.75
C ASN A 351 32.66 19.51 -5.13
N ALA A 352 31.56 20.25 -5.04
CA ALA A 352 31.51 21.59 -4.49
C ALA A 352 31.10 21.58 -3.01
N ASP A 353 31.25 22.74 -2.38
CA ASP A 353 30.80 22.97 -1.01
C ASP A 353 29.28 23.17 -0.93
N TRP A 354 28.73 22.86 0.24
CA TRP A 354 27.33 22.99 0.61
C TRP A 354 27.21 23.75 1.92
N SER A 355 26.52 24.90 1.87
CA SER A 355 26.23 25.74 3.02
C SER A 355 24.96 25.31 3.74
N LEU A 356 25.08 25.26 5.07
CA LEU A 356 24.02 24.91 5.99
C LEU A 356 23.50 26.16 6.68
N PHE A 357 22.19 26.34 6.70
CA PHE A 357 21.52 27.53 7.22
C PHE A 357 20.52 27.21 8.33
N SER A 358 20.35 28.17 9.23
CA SER A 358 19.20 28.22 10.14
C SER A 358 18.02 28.85 9.39
N PRO A 359 16.83 28.21 9.33
CA PRO A 359 15.65 28.79 8.69
C PRO A 359 15.25 30.15 9.24
N ALA A 360 15.61 30.48 10.49
CA ALA A 360 15.36 31.80 11.06
C ALA A 360 16.08 32.95 10.32
N ASP A 361 17.18 32.66 9.61
CA ASP A 361 17.99 33.65 8.88
C ASP A 361 17.70 33.68 7.37
N VAL A 362 17.07 32.61 6.87
CA VAL A 362 16.71 32.39 5.46
C VAL A 362 15.30 31.76 5.31
N PRO A 363 14.26 32.35 5.93
CA PRO A 363 12.93 31.74 6.00
C PRO A 363 12.30 31.47 4.63
N GLU A 364 12.70 32.23 3.60
CA GLU A 364 12.21 32.11 2.23
C GLU A 364 12.57 30.78 1.55
N LEU A 365 13.70 30.14 1.92
CA LEU A 365 14.20 28.97 1.17
C LEU A 365 13.24 27.78 1.17
N VAL A 366 12.43 27.64 2.22
CA VAL A 366 11.47 26.54 2.35
C VAL A 366 10.37 26.64 1.27
N ASP A 367 10.00 27.85 0.88
CA ASP A 367 8.90 28.12 -0.04
C ASP A 367 9.35 28.26 -1.51
N LEU A 368 10.66 28.35 -1.75
CA LEU A 368 11.26 28.45 -3.09
C LEU A 368 11.73 27.09 -3.59
N TRP A 369 11.72 26.89 -4.91
CA TRP A 369 12.23 25.69 -5.58
C TRP A 369 12.81 26.07 -6.96
N GLY A 370 13.58 25.17 -7.56
CA GLY A 370 14.22 25.39 -8.86
C GLY A 370 15.12 26.65 -8.88
N ALA A 371 15.06 27.41 -9.98
CA ALA A 371 15.94 28.56 -10.18
C ALA A 371 15.79 29.66 -9.11
N GLU A 372 14.59 29.86 -8.58
CA GLU A 372 14.35 30.85 -7.52
C GLU A 372 15.02 30.43 -6.20
N PHE A 373 14.98 29.14 -5.88
CA PHE A 373 15.72 28.60 -4.74
C PHE A 373 17.23 28.75 -4.95
N ASP A 374 17.72 28.43 -6.14
CA ASP A 374 19.15 28.50 -6.47
C ASP A 374 19.69 29.93 -6.28
N GLU A 375 18.98 30.94 -6.79
CA GLU A 375 19.36 32.35 -6.63
C GLU A 375 19.34 32.79 -5.17
N ALA A 376 18.27 32.45 -4.44
CA ALA A 376 18.13 32.81 -3.02
C ALA A 376 19.20 32.13 -2.15
N TYR A 377 19.50 30.87 -2.42
CA TYR A 377 20.54 30.09 -1.74
C TYR A 377 21.92 30.72 -1.94
N LEU A 378 22.31 30.99 -3.19
CA LEU A 378 23.59 31.63 -3.53
C LEU A 378 23.70 33.04 -2.92
N LYS A 379 22.61 33.79 -2.91
CA LYS A 379 22.55 35.12 -2.26
C LYS A 379 22.77 35.02 -0.75
N ALA A 380 22.19 34.01 -0.08
CA ALA A 380 22.42 33.78 1.34
C ALA A 380 23.87 33.38 1.64
N GLU A 381 24.50 32.57 0.78
CA GLU A 381 25.94 32.27 0.86
C GLU A 381 26.77 33.56 0.76
N ALA A 382 26.52 34.40 -0.25
CA ALA A 382 27.22 35.66 -0.47
C ALA A 382 27.05 36.68 0.69
N GLN A 383 25.92 36.61 1.39
CA GLN A 383 25.65 37.43 2.58
C GLN A 383 26.31 36.89 3.86
N GLY A 384 26.99 35.74 3.81
CA GLY A 384 27.62 35.13 4.97
C GLY A 384 26.64 34.62 6.01
N LYS A 385 25.41 34.26 5.60
CA LYS A 385 24.38 33.73 6.50
C LYS A 385 24.57 32.25 6.89
N ALA A 386 25.51 31.56 6.25
CA ALA A 386 25.76 30.15 6.50
C ALA A 386 26.22 29.94 7.95
N VAL A 387 25.56 29.02 8.66
CA VAL A 387 25.99 28.58 9.99
C VAL A 387 27.29 27.77 9.87
N ARG A 388 27.38 26.96 8.81
CA ARG A 388 28.54 26.14 8.47
C ARG A 388 28.52 25.78 6.99
N THR A 389 29.69 25.59 6.41
CA THR A 389 29.84 25.08 5.04
C THR A 389 30.64 23.79 5.08
N ILE A 390 30.17 22.76 4.36
CA ILE A 390 30.77 21.42 4.31
C ILE A 390 30.86 20.93 2.87
N PRO A 391 31.79 20.01 2.52
CA PRO A 391 31.77 19.41 1.19
C PRO A 391 30.46 18.64 0.95
N ALA A 392 29.78 18.88 -0.17
CA ALA A 392 28.47 18.27 -0.46
C ALA A 392 28.54 16.73 -0.47
N GLN A 393 29.64 16.17 -1.00
CA GLN A 393 29.88 14.72 -1.03
C GLN A 393 29.98 14.10 0.37
N THR A 394 30.47 14.85 1.36
CA THR A 394 30.56 14.37 2.75
C THR A 394 29.17 14.17 3.33
N LEU A 395 28.26 15.14 3.14
CA LEU A 395 26.87 15.00 3.58
C LEU A 395 26.18 13.87 2.81
N TYR A 396 26.36 13.81 1.49
CA TYR A 396 25.76 12.76 0.67
C TYR A 396 26.21 11.35 1.07
N ALA A 397 27.51 11.15 1.31
CA ALA A 397 28.04 9.87 1.80
C ALA A 397 27.47 9.49 3.18
N ARG A 398 27.20 10.49 4.03
CA ARG A 398 26.54 10.28 5.33
C ARG A 398 25.08 9.86 5.16
N MET A 399 24.33 10.51 4.27
CA MET A 399 22.95 10.12 3.92
C MET A 399 22.90 8.66 3.44
N MET A 400 23.80 8.27 2.52
CA MET A 400 23.88 6.89 2.03
C MET A 400 24.23 5.88 3.13
N ARG A 401 25.08 6.28 4.08
CA ARG A 401 25.44 5.44 5.23
C ARG A 401 24.22 5.21 6.13
N THR A 402 23.52 6.27 6.51
CA THR A 402 22.30 6.18 7.34
C THR A 402 21.25 5.30 6.65
N LEU A 403 21.04 5.48 5.35
CA LEU A 403 20.11 4.67 4.57
C LEU A 403 20.50 3.20 4.52
N ALA A 404 21.79 2.90 4.33
CA ALA A 404 22.30 1.53 4.35
C ALA A 404 22.18 0.84 5.72
N GLN A 405 22.34 1.58 6.81
CA GLN A 405 22.37 1.04 8.17
C GLN A 405 20.98 0.92 8.79
N THR A 406 20.09 1.85 8.49
CA THR A 406 18.81 2.01 9.19
C THR A 406 17.59 1.83 8.28
N GLY A 407 17.78 1.83 6.95
CA GLY A 407 16.67 1.89 5.98
C GLY A 407 15.91 3.22 5.96
N ASN A 408 16.37 4.24 6.70
CA ASN A 408 15.76 5.57 6.80
C ASN A 408 16.69 6.65 6.21
N GLY A 409 16.13 7.82 5.90
CA GLY A 409 16.79 8.84 5.08
C GLY A 409 16.44 8.64 3.61
N TRP A 410 15.15 8.48 3.31
CA TRP A 410 14.66 8.28 1.95
C TRP A 410 14.97 9.48 1.06
N MET A 411 15.13 9.22 -0.24
CA MET A 411 15.56 10.23 -1.20
C MET A 411 14.36 10.73 -2.00
N THR A 412 13.93 11.96 -1.75
CA THR A 412 12.82 12.61 -2.47
C THR A 412 13.28 13.96 -3.02
N PHE A 413 12.86 14.31 -4.24
CA PHE A 413 13.44 15.39 -5.02
C PHE A 413 12.44 16.56 -5.14
N LYS A 414 12.77 17.67 -4.47
CA LYS A 414 11.93 18.86 -4.30
C LYS A 414 11.54 19.49 -5.63
N ASP A 415 12.53 19.69 -6.50
CA ASP A 415 12.33 20.47 -7.72
C ASP A 415 11.57 19.69 -8.78
N ALA A 416 11.86 18.40 -8.95
CA ALA A 416 11.09 17.53 -9.84
C ALA A 416 9.62 17.44 -9.40
N SER A 417 9.38 17.34 -8.10
CA SER A 417 8.04 17.28 -7.51
C SER A 417 7.26 18.58 -7.73
N ASN A 418 7.86 19.73 -7.43
CA ASN A 418 7.19 21.03 -7.58
C ASN A 418 7.00 21.44 -9.04
N ARG A 419 7.96 21.14 -9.92
CA ARG A 419 7.92 21.52 -11.34
C ARG A 419 6.71 20.97 -12.06
N ALA A 420 6.35 19.72 -11.78
CA ALA A 420 5.33 18.99 -12.53
C ALA A 420 4.00 18.83 -11.76
N ALA A 421 3.90 19.34 -10.52
CA ALA A 421 2.67 19.29 -9.75
C ALA A 421 1.63 20.29 -10.29
N ASN A 422 0.38 19.84 -10.44
CA ASN A 422 -0.70 20.67 -10.97
C ASN A 422 -1.07 21.84 -10.03
N GLN A 423 -0.82 21.69 -8.74
CA GLN A 423 -1.19 22.65 -7.69
C GLN A 423 -0.18 23.81 -7.51
N THR A 424 1.00 23.75 -8.13
CA THR A 424 2.12 24.69 -7.87
C THR A 424 2.23 25.81 -8.91
N ALA A 425 1.15 26.11 -9.62
CA ALA A 425 1.18 27.08 -10.72
C ALA A 425 1.21 28.55 -10.25
N LEU A 426 0.83 28.82 -9.00
CA LEU A 426 0.84 30.15 -8.41
C LEU A 426 1.96 30.29 -7.36
N PRO A 427 2.55 31.50 -7.21
CA PRO A 427 3.44 31.80 -6.10
C PRO A 427 2.78 31.51 -4.74
N GLY A 428 3.55 31.00 -3.78
CA GLY A 428 3.06 30.61 -2.46
C GLY A 428 2.33 29.26 -2.42
N ARG A 429 2.25 28.54 -3.55
CA ARG A 429 1.79 27.15 -3.61
C ARG A 429 2.98 26.23 -3.89
N THR A 430 3.55 25.72 -2.81
CA THR A 430 4.73 24.84 -2.83
C THR A 430 4.38 23.52 -2.16
N VAL A 431 4.85 22.42 -2.75
CA VAL A 431 4.86 21.10 -2.12
C VAL A 431 6.09 21.03 -1.23
N HIS A 432 5.90 20.98 0.08
CA HIS A 432 6.98 21.01 1.07
C HIS A 432 7.50 19.64 1.49
N SER A 433 6.76 18.57 1.20
CA SER A 433 7.10 17.19 1.55
C SER A 433 6.25 16.20 0.76
N SER A 434 6.47 14.92 1.00
CA SER A 434 5.55 13.85 0.60
C SER A 434 4.90 13.19 1.83
N ASN A 435 4.11 12.14 1.65
CA ASN A 435 3.45 11.41 2.74
C ASN A 435 4.36 10.36 3.39
N LEU A 436 3.78 9.50 4.24
CA LEU A 436 4.49 8.36 4.85
C LEU A 436 5.12 7.41 3.82
N CYS A 437 4.52 7.25 2.64
CA CYS A 437 4.93 6.26 1.64
C CYS A 437 5.59 6.86 0.39
N THR A 438 5.83 8.17 0.38
CA THR A 438 6.55 8.92 -0.67
C THR A 438 5.86 9.02 -2.05
N GLU A 439 4.59 8.66 -2.19
CA GLU A 439 3.83 8.71 -3.45
C GLU A 439 2.96 9.96 -3.62
N ILE A 440 2.60 10.63 -2.52
CA ILE A 440 1.68 11.78 -2.53
C ILE A 440 2.45 13.08 -2.55
N LEU A 441 2.06 13.99 -3.43
CA LEU A 441 2.71 15.29 -3.63
C LEU A 441 1.65 16.37 -3.76
N GLU A 442 1.25 16.90 -2.61
CA GLU A 442 0.17 17.88 -2.48
C GLU A 442 0.67 19.13 -1.75
N VAL A 443 0.11 20.29 -2.09
CA VAL A 443 0.43 21.53 -1.42
C VAL A 443 -0.12 21.52 0.01
N THR A 444 0.65 22.09 0.93
CA THR A 444 0.30 22.18 2.35
C THR A 444 0.60 23.58 2.87
N ASP A 445 -0.16 24.02 3.86
CA ASP A 445 0.15 25.22 4.64
C ASP A 445 -0.37 25.09 6.08
N ASP A 446 -0.36 26.18 6.86
CA ASP A 446 -0.83 26.14 8.26
C ASP A 446 -2.34 25.89 8.37
N SER A 447 -3.11 26.21 7.33
CA SER A 447 -4.55 26.03 7.24
C SER A 447 -4.99 24.80 6.44
N GLU A 448 -4.10 24.21 5.65
CA GLU A 448 -4.38 23.09 4.75
C GLU A 448 -3.49 21.88 5.06
N THR A 449 -4.12 20.81 5.55
CA THR A 449 -3.50 19.48 5.66
C THR A 449 -3.93 18.65 4.47
N ALA A 450 -3.00 18.25 3.61
CA ALA A 450 -3.29 17.45 2.44
C ALA A 450 -3.79 16.04 2.84
N VAL A 451 -4.65 15.45 2.01
CA VAL A 451 -5.40 14.23 2.36
C VAL A 451 -5.41 13.25 1.19
N CYS A 452 -4.94 12.04 1.47
CA CYS A 452 -4.74 11.02 0.47
C CYS A 452 -5.92 10.02 0.43
N ASN A 453 -6.68 10.02 -0.67
CA ASN A 453 -7.81 9.10 -0.92
C ASN A 453 -7.39 8.08 -1.99
N LEU A 454 -7.20 6.82 -1.61
CA LEU A 454 -6.51 5.82 -2.44
C LEU A 454 -7.39 4.65 -2.88
N GLY A 455 -7.03 4.09 -4.03
CA GLY A 455 -7.49 2.79 -4.53
C GLY A 455 -6.50 2.25 -5.56
N SER A 456 -6.56 0.97 -5.89
CA SER A 456 -5.61 0.37 -6.84
C SER A 456 -6.27 -0.63 -7.78
N VAL A 457 -5.95 -0.48 -9.07
CA VAL A 457 -6.36 -1.39 -10.13
C VAL A 457 -5.48 -2.63 -10.13
N ASN A 458 -6.08 -3.81 -10.15
CA ASN A 458 -5.38 -5.07 -10.36
C ASN A 458 -5.06 -5.24 -11.85
N LEU A 459 -3.84 -4.91 -12.27
CA LEU A 459 -3.45 -4.98 -13.69
C LEU A 459 -3.52 -6.41 -14.24
N GLY A 460 -3.19 -7.41 -13.41
CA GLY A 460 -3.26 -8.81 -13.80
C GLY A 460 -4.65 -9.25 -14.25
N ALA A 461 -5.72 -8.65 -13.74
CA ALA A 461 -7.10 -8.96 -14.13
C ALA A 461 -7.52 -8.40 -15.50
N HIS A 462 -6.67 -7.54 -16.10
CA HIS A 462 -6.94 -6.84 -17.35
C HIS A 462 -6.04 -7.30 -18.51
N VAL A 463 -5.22 -8.34 -18.31
CA VAL A 463 -4.51 -9.01 -19.41
C VAL A 463 -5.54 -9.68 -20.31
N ALA A 464 -5.44 -9.47 -21.62
CA ALA A 464 -6.40 -10.03 -22.57
C ALA A 464 -6.29 -11.57 -22.64
N ASP A 465 -7.43 -12.25 -22.86
CA ASP A 465 -7.48 -13.70 -22.91
C ASP A 465 -6.63 -14.24 -24.07
N GLY A 466 -5.72 -15.17 -23.77
CA GLY A 466 -4.82 -15.76 -24.76
C GLY A 466 -3.72 -14.81 -25.27
N ALA A 467 -3.57 -13.63 -24.66
CA ALA A 467 -2.55 -12.67 -25.04
C ALA A 467 -1.13 -13.22 -24.95
N THR A 468 -0.26 -12.72 -25.83
CA THR A 468 1.17 -12.98 -25.82
C THR A 468 1.94 -11.67 -25.91
N ALA A 469 3.24 -11.70 -25.61
CA ALA A 469 4.12 -10.54 -25.80
C ALA A 469 4.38 -10.16 -27.27
N ALA A 470 3.80 -10.87 -28.25
CA ALA A 470 4.03 -10.60 -29.68
C ALA A 470 3.46 -9.26 -30.14
N ASP A 471 2.29 -8.86 -29.62
CA ASP A 471 1.71 -7.53 -29.82
C ASP A 471 1.31 -6.92 -28.46
N LEU A 472 2.10 -5.95 -28.01
CA LEU A 472 1.85 -5.27 -26.73
C LEU A 472 0.55 -4.46 -26.71
N LEU A 473 0.01 -4.09 -27.87
CA LEU A 473 -1.28 -3.38 -27.95
C LEU A 473 -2.47 -4.35 -27.83
N GLU A 474 -2.28 -5.64 -28.08
CA GLU A 474 -3.29 -6.67 -27.84
C GLU A 474 -3.08 -7.37 -26.48
N ALA A 475 -2.02 -7.03 -25.75
CA ALA A 475 -1.67 -7.66 -24.48
C ALA A 475 -2.66 -7.37 -23.34
N MET A 476 -3.38 -6.25 -23.41
CA MET A 476 -4.31 -5.78 -22.39
C MET A 476 -5.71 -5.58 -22.98
N ASP A 477 -6.74 -5.89 -22.18
CA ASP A 477 -8.11 -5.45 -22.44
C ASP A 477 -8.26 -3.98 -22.02
N TRP A 478 -7.95 -3.09 -22.96
CA TRP A 478 -7.99 -1.64 -22.73
C TRP A 478 -9.40 -1.12 -22.43
N ALA A 479 -10.45 -1.74 -22.98
CA ALA A 479 -11.82 -1.30 -22.77
C ALA A 479 -12.28 -1.63 -21.34
N ARG A 480 -11.95 -2.83 -20.86
CA ARG A 480 -12.19 -3.21 -19.45
C ARG A 480 -11.36 -2.35 -18.51
N LEU A 481 -10.09 -2.10 -18.82
CA LEU A 481 -9.24 -1.21 -18.00
C LEU A 481 -9.84 0.19 -17.92
N ASP A 482 -10.32 0.74 -19.04
CA ASP A 482 -10.95 2.06 -19.04
C ASP A 482 -12.23 2.09 -18.19
N ALA A 483 -13.07 1.05 -18.26
CA ALA A 483 -14.27 0.94 -17.44
C ALA A 483 -13.93 0.90 -15.94
N THR A 484 -12.94 0.08 -15.56
CA THR A 484 -12.45 -0.02 -14.17
C THR A 484 -11.94 1.33 -13.66
N VAL A 485 -11.12 2.04 -14.44
CA VAL A 485 -10.58 3.36 -14.07
C VAL A 485 -11.71 4.39 -13.91
N ARG A 486 -12.71 4.40 -14.81
CA ARG A 486 -13.85 5.33 -14.74
C ARG A 486 -14.68 5.14 -13.48
N THR A 487 -14.98 3.90 -13.11
CA THR A 487 -15.69 3.61 -11.86
C THR A 487 -14.82 3.96 -10.66
N ALA A 488 -13.55 3.55 -10.63
CA ALA A 488 -12.62 3.85 -9.54
C ALA A 488 -12.51 5.35 -9.24
N VAL A 489 -12.27 6.18 -10.26
CA VAL A 489 -12.17 7.65 -10.12
C VAL A 489 -13.48 8.26 -9.60
N THR A 490 -14.63 7.77 -10.07
CA THR A 490 -15.95 8.24 -9.59
C THR A 490 -16.09 8.04 -8.10
N PHE A 491 -15.72 6.86 -7.60
CA PHE A 491 -15.87 6.52 -6.19
C PHE A 491 -14.79 7.15 -5.32
N LEU A 492 -13.58 7.36 -5.84
CA LEU A 492 -12.55 8.14 -5.16
C LEU A 492 -12.98 9.61 -4.97
N ASP A 493 -13.62 10.25 -5.97
CA ASP A 493 -14.17 11.61 -5.80
C ASP A 493 -15.27 11.65 -4.72
N ARG A 494 -16.10 10.61 -4.62
CA ARG A 494 -17.15 10.51 -3.58
C ARG A 494 -16.58 10.37 -2.18
N VAL A 495 -15.44 9.69 -2.02
CA VAL A 495 -14.76 9.59 -0.73
C VAL A 495 -14.49 10.99 -0.17
N VAL A 496 -14.15 11.98 -1.01
CA VAL A 496 -13.91 13.36 -0.57
C VAL A 496 -15.13 13.94 0.17
N ASP A 497 -16.34 13.67 -0.30
CA ASP A 497 -17.56 14.24 0.29
C ASP A 497 -18.07 13.44 1.50
N ILE A 498 -17.89 12.11 1.50
CA ILE A 498 -18.45 11.20 2.50
C ILE A 498 -17.50 11.03 3.71
N ASN A 499 -16.20 11.22 3.51
CA ASN A 499 -15.18 10.96 4.51
C ASN A 499 -15.36 11.79 5.78
N PHE A 500 -15.13 11.16 6.93
CA PHE A 500 -14.99 11.85 8.21
C PHE A 500 -13.57 12.42 8.37
N TYR A 501 -13.45 13.75 8.47
CA TYR A 501 -12.16 14.42 8.68
C TYR A 501 -11.88 14.66 10.17
N PRO A 502 -10.76 14.15 10.72
CA PRO A 502 -10.43 14.36 12.14
C PRO A 502 -10.00 15.79 12.49
N THR A 503 -9.62 16.60 11.49
CA THR A 503 -9.22 18.01 11.66
C THR A 503 -9.90 18.89 10.61
N THR A 504 -10.06 20.17 10.94
CA THR A 504 -10.67 21.18 10.06
C THR A 504 -9.82 21.46 8.82
N GLU A 505 -8.50 21.46 9.00
CA GLU A 505 -7.49 21.71 7.98
C GLU A 505 -7.49 20.62 6.91
N ALA A 506 -7.70 19.36 7.31
CA ALA A 506 -7.85 18.23 6.40
C ALA A 506 -9.14 18.33 5.58
N GLY A 507 -10.28 18.61 6.24
CA GLY A 507 -11.55 18.80 5.53
C GLY A 507 -11.54 20.01 4.58
N THR A 508 -10.84 21.08 4.95
CA THR A 508 -10.71 22.30 4.14
C THR A 508 -9.89 22.02 2.88
N SER A 509 -8.69 21.43 3.05
CA SER A 509 -7.82 21.11 1.92
C SER A 509 -8.49 20.15 0.94
N ASN A 510 -9.06 19.04 1.44
CA ASN A 510 -9.62 18.01 0.57
C ASN A 510 -10.86 18.52 -0.19
N SER A 511 -11.73 19.33 0.43
CA SER A 511 -12.87 19.94 -0.28
C SER A 511 -12.45 20.97 -1.33
N ARG A 512 -11.35 21.69 -1.10
CA ARG A 512 -10.84 22.74 -1.99
C ARG A 512 -10.13 22.19 -3.23
N TRP A 513 -9.25 21.20 -3.02
CA TRP A 513 -8.40 20.64 -4.07
C TRP A 513 -8.93 19.33 -4.64
N ARG A 514 -9.74 18.59 -3.87
CA ARG A 514 -10.29 17.28 -4.21
C ARG A 514 -9.27 16.28 -4.81
N PRO A 515 -8.04 16.16 -4.26
CA PRO A 515 -7.07 15.21 -4.77
C PRO A 515 -7.50 13.76 -4.49
N VAL A 516 -7.15 12.88 -5.40
CA VAL A 516 -7.27 11.43 -5.25
C VAL A 516 -5.98 10.77 -5.75
N GLY A 517 -5.75 9.53 -5.34
CA GLY A 517 -4.62 8.72 -5.78
C GLY A 517 -5.07 7.35 -6.25
N LEU A 518 -5.33 7.23 -7.54
CA LEU A 518 -5.51 5.94 -8.19
C LEU A 518 -4.13 5.34 -8.50
N GLY A 519 -3.85 4.22 -7.86
CA GLY A 519 -2.66 3.41 -8.10
C GLY A 519 -2.97 2.14 -8.87
N VAL A 520 -1.98 1.24 -8.89
CA VAL A 520 -2.06 -0.08 -9.52
C VAL A 520 -1.44 -1.12 -8.61
N MET A 521 -1.77 -2.38 -8.82
CA MET A 521 -1.11 -3.56 -8.28
C MET A 521 -1.03 -4.66 -9.34
N GLY A 522 -0.20 -5.67 -9.10
CA GLY A 522 -0.06 -6.83 -9.99
C GLY A 522 0.67 -6.52 -11.30
N LEU A 523 1.62 -5.56 -11.32
CA LEU A 523 2.43 -5.34 -12.53
C LEU A 523 3.29 -6.58 -12.86
N GLN A 524 3.86 -7.24 -11.85
CA GLN A 524 4.60 -8.48 -12.04
C GLN A 524 3.72 -9.61 -12.58
N ASP A 525 2.45 -9.68 -12.16
CA ASP A 525 1.48 -10.64 -12.69
C ASP A 525 1.26 -10.47 -14.20
N VAL A 526 1.17 -9.22 -14.68
CA VAL A 526 1.08 -8.92 -16.11
C VAL A 526 2.29 -9.51 -16.85
N PHE A 527 3.49 -9.26 -16.34
CA PHE A 527 4.71 -9.75 -16.97
C PHE A 527 4.80 -11.28 -16.94
N PHE A 528 4.39 -11.95 -15.85
CA PHE A 528 4.33 -13.41 -15.82
C PHE A 528 3.31 -13.99 -16.80
N LYS A 529 2.10 -13.40 -16.89
CA LYS A 529 1.06 -13.85 -17.83
C LYS A 529 1.51 -13.72 -19.29
N LEU A 530 2.25 -12.66 -19.60
CA LEU A 530 2.77 -12.39 -20.95
C LEU A 530 4.17 -12.96 -21.20
N GLN A 531 4.74 -13.66 -20.21
CA GLN A 531 6.09 -14.25 -20.29
C GLN A 531 7.22 -13.24 -20.53
N LEU A 532 7.07 -12.02 -20.02
CA LEU A 532 8.05 -10.94 -20.14
C LEU A 532 9.05 -10.95 -18.98
N ASP A 533 10.33 -10.71 -19.30
CA ASP A 533 11.34 -10.41 -18.28
C ASP A 533 11.11 -8.99 -17.74
N PHE A 534 11.23 -8.82 -16.43
CA PHE A 534 10.92 -7.55 -15.76
C PHE A 534 11.75 -6.37 -16.29
N ASP A 535 13.02 -6.62 -16.66
CA ASP A 535 13.97 -5.62 -17.17
C ASP A 535 14.02 -5.56 -18.71
N SER A 536 13.09 -6.21 -19.41
CA SER A 536 12.99 -6.15 -20.87
C SER A 536 12.48 -4.78 -21.37
N ALA A 537 12.82 -4.46 -22.63
CA ALA A 537 12.33 -3.24 -23.27
C ALA A 537 10.80 -3.29 -23.46
N GLU A 538 10.27 -4.48 -23.72
CA GLU A 538 8.85 -4.79 -23.89
C GLU A 538 8.08 -4.56 -22.58
N ALA A 539 8.60 -5.06 -21.45
CA ALA A 539 8.02 -4.80 -20.13
C ALA A 539 7.97 -3.30 -19.82
N LYS A 540 9.07 -2.57 -20.10
CA LYS A 540 9.11 -1.11 -19.95
C LYS A 540 8.05 -0.42 -20.82
N ARG A 541 7.99 -0.77 -22.11
CA ARG A 541 7.03 -0.19 -23.05
C ARG A 541 5.58 -0.46 -22.62
N LEU A 542 5.25 -1.70 -22.26
CA LEU A 542 3.91 -2.06 -21.82
C LEU A 542 3.53 -1.34 -20.51
N SER A 543 4.45 -1.26 -19.55
CA SER A 543 4.24 -0.54 -18.31
C SER A 543 3.94 0.95 -18.54
N THR A 544 4.66 1.58 -19.48
CA THR A 544 4.40 2.96 -19.92
C THR A 544 3.03 3.11 -20.59
N LEU A 545 2.66 2.21 -21.51
CA LEU A 545 1.35 2.23 -22.18
C LEU A 545 0.19 2.09 -21.19
N ILE A 546 0.33 1.21 -20.19
CA ILE A 546 -0.66 1.05 -19.12
C ILE A 546 -0.81 2.36 -18.33
N ALA A 547 0.30 2.98 -17.92
CA ALA A 547 0.25 4.24 -17.17
C ALA A 547 -0.39 5.37 -17.99
N GLU A 548 -0.02 5.51 -19.26
CA GLU A 548 -0.62 6.49 -20.17
C GLU A 548 -2.13 6.27 -20.34
N ARG A 549 -2.57 5.03 -20.53
CA ARG A 549 -4.00 4.72 -20.68
C ARG A 549 -4.79 5.09 -19.43
N ILE A 550 -4.28 4.71 -18.26
CA ILE A 550 -4.91 5.01 -16.97
C ILE A 550 -5.03 6.52 -16.80
N MET A 551 -3.97 7.29 -17.10
CA MET A 551 -4.03 8.75 -16.97
C MET A 551 -5.05 9.40 -17.90
N LEU A 552 -5.03 9.04 -19.18
CA LEU A 552 -6.01 9.53 -20.16
C LEU A 552 -7.43 9.31 -19.65
N THR A 553 -7.74 8.08 -19.25
CA THR A 553 -9.09 7.71 -18.82
C THR A 553 -9.47 8.36 -17.48
N ALA A 554 -8.53 8.50 -16.54
CA ALA A 554 -8.77 9.18 -15.27
C ALA A 554 -9.06 10.68 -15.47
N TYR A 555 -8.30 11.35 -16.35
CA TYR A 555 -8.49 12.77 -16.66
C TYR A 555 -9.79 13.01 -17.43
N GLU A 556 -10.09 12.15 -18.41
CA GLU A 556 -11.39 12.15 -19.11
C GLU A 556 -12.54 12.04 -18.11
N ARG A 557 -12.44 11.12 -17.14
CA ARG A 557 -13.48 10.92 -16.14
C ARG A 557 -13.60 12.11 -15.19
N SER A 558 -12.49 12.66 -14.72
CA SER A 558 -12.53 13.85 -13.85
C SER A 558 -13.11 15.07 -14.55
N SER A 559 -12.88 15.21 -15.86
CA SER A 559 -13.52 16.24 -16.70
C SER A 559 -15.03 16.02 -16.85
N GLU A 560 -15.50 14.78 -17.00
CA GLU A 560 -16.95 14.46 -17.01
C GLU A 560 -17.61 14.76 -15.67
N LEU A 561 -16.93 14.44 -14.57
CA LEU A 561 -17.42 14.77 -13.24
C LEU A 561 -17.46 16.29 -13.03
N ALA A 562 -16.54 17.05 -13.62
CA ALA A 562 -16.56 18.51 -13.58
C ALA A 562 -17.75 19.08 -14.37
N GLU A 563 -18.10 18.49 -15.51
CA GLU A 563 -19.30 18.86 -16.27
C GLU A 563 -20.58 18.60 -15.46
N GLN A 564 -20.63 17.50 -14.70
CA GLN A 564 -21.81 17.11 -13.92
C GLN A 564 -21.94 17.87 -12.60
N PHE A 565 -20.84 18.07 -11.87
CA PHE A 565 -20.83 18.56 -10.48
C PHE A 565 -20.06 19.87 -10.28
N GLY A 566 -19.52 20.43 -11.35
CA GLY A 566 -18.61 21.58 -11.32
C GLY A 566 -17.15 21.18 -11.05
N GLN A 567 -16.25 22.06 -11.47
CA GLN A 567 -14.81 21.97 -11.20
C GLN A 567 -14.54 21.99 -9.69
N HIS A 568 -13.37 21.50 -9.26
CA HIS A 568 -12.95 21.72 -7.88
C HIS A 568 -12.77 23.23 -7.59
N PRO A 569 -13.02 23.69 -6.35
CA PRO A 569 -12.97 25.12 -6.02
C PRO A 569 -11.68 25.85 -6.38
N ALA A 570 -10.53 25.18 -6.28
CA ALA A 570 -9.22 25.75 -6.61
C ALA A 570 -8.78 25.58 -8.08
N TYR A 571 -9.66 25.19 -9.01
CA TYR A 571 -9.26 24.86 -10.39
C TYR A 571 -8.52 26.00 -11.09
N ALA A 572 -9.01 27.24 -10.96
CA ALA A 572 -8.39 28.43 -11.55
C ALA A 572 -6.94 28.69 -11.07
N GLU A 573 -6.53 28.09 -9.96
CA GLU A 573 -5.17 28.19 -9.43
C GLU A 573 -4.21 27.17 -10.06
N THR A 574 -4.72 26.15 -10.77
CA THR A 574 -3.94 24.99 -11.27
C THR A 574 -3.28 25.17 -12.64
N ARG A 575 -2.25 24.38 -12.93
CA ARG A 575 -1.61 24.33 -14.26
C ARG A 575 -2.61 23.93 -15.36
N ALA A 576 -3.48 22.96 -15.06
CA ALA A 576 -4.51 22.48 -15.98
C ALA A 576 -5.45 23.62 -16.45
N ALA A 577 -5.81 24.56 -15.56
CA ALA A 577 -6.61 25.73 -15.94
C ALA A 577 -5.89 26.69 -16.91
N ARG A 578 -4.56 26.57 -17.02
CA ARG A 578 -3.72 27.32 -17.98
C ARG A 578 -3.38 26.51 -19.24
N GLY A 579 -3.94 25.31 -19.38
CA GLY A 579 -3.69 24.41 -20.51
C GLY A 579 -2.42 23.56 -20.39
N GLU A 580 -1.73 23.62 -19.25
CA GLU A 580 -0.56 22.80 -18.94
C GLU A 580 -0.99 21.53 -18.20
N LEU A 581 -0.81 20.36 -18.82
CA LEU A 581 -1.05 19.06 -18.20
C LEU A 581 0.25 18.45 -17.70
N HIS A 582 0.14 17.45 -16.81
CA HIS A 582 1.31 16.84 -16.18
C HIS A 582 2.37 16.34 -17.17
N ILE A 583 1.93 15.72 -18.27
CA ILE A 583 2.79 15.18 -19.33
C ILE A 583 3.66 16.26 -20.00
N ASP A 584 3.21 17.52 -20.02
CA ASP A 584 3.92 18.64 -20.68
C ASP A 584 5.24 19.01 -19.99
N HIS A 585 5.45 18.53 -18.78
CA HIS A 585 6.70 18.71 -18.02
C HIS A 585 7.77 17.68 -18.37
N PHE A 586 7.48 16.74 -19.27
CA PHE A 586 8.37 15.66 -19.67
C PHE A 586 8.54 15.62 -21.18
N ASP A 587 9.75 15.29 -21.63
CA ASP A 587 10.03 15.01 -23.04
C ASP A 587 9.57 13.59 -23.37
N THR A 588 8.25 13.40 -23.52
CA THR A 588 7.64 12.10 -23.79
C THR A 588 6.57 12.23 -24.87
N ALA A 589 6.71 11.45 -25.94
CA ALA A 589 5.71 11.37 -26.99
C ALA A 589 4.58 10.41 -26.55
N PRO A 590 3.32 10.89 -26.43
CA PRO A 590 2.21 10.02 -26.07
C PRO A 590 1.87 9.06 -27.21
N HIS A 591 1.44 7.85 -26.87
CA HIS A 591 0.99 6.87 -27.84
C HIS A 591 -0.40 7.21 -28.42
N TRP A 592 -1.35 7.67 -27.59
CA TRP A 592 -2.71 7.99 -28.02
C TRP A 592 -2.91 9.50 -28.22
N GLN A 593 -2.13 10.11 -29.11
CA GLN A 593 -2.14 11.57 -29.37
C GLN A 593 -3.56 12.13 -29.61
N ASP A 594 -4.37 11.48 -30.43
CA ASP A 594 -5.74 11.96 -30.74
C ASP A 594 -6.63 12.05 -29.48
N ARG A 595 -6.46 11.12 -28.53
CA ARG A 595 -7.19 11.17 -27.24
C ARG A 595 -6.68 12.30 -26.35
N TRP A 596 -5.37 12.56 -26.35
CA TRP A 596 -4.80 13.71 -25.63
C TRP A 596 -5.33 15.04 -26.17
N ASP A 597 -5.40 15.19 -27.49
CA ASP A 597 -5.90 16.40 -28.13
C ASP A 597 -7.40 16.62 -27.82
N ALA A 598 -8.19 15.55 -27.88
CA ALA A 598 -9.59 15.56 -27.47
C ALA A 598 -9.74 15.89 -25.97
N LEU A 599 -8.90 15.31 -25.11
CA LEU A 599 -8.91 15.55 -23.67
C LEU A 599 -8.57 16.99 -23.34
N ARG A 600 -7.57 17.60 -23.98
CA ARG A 600 -7.23 19.02 -23.79
C ARG A 600 -8.40 19.92 -24.17
N THR A 601 -9.04 19.64 -25.29
CA THR A 601 -10.24 20.36 -25.74
C THR A 601 -11.36 20.26 -24.71
N LYS A 602 -11.56 19.06 -24.15
CA LYS A 602 -12.56 18.81 -23.12
C LYS A 602 -12.24 19.53 -21.81
N ILE A 603 -11.02 19.42 -21.29
CA ILE A 603 -10.56 20.10 -20.06
C ILE A 603 -10.66 21.63 -20.22
N ALA A 604 -10.33 22.18 -21.38
CA ALA A 604 -10.50 23.61 -21.63
C ALA A 604 -11.97 24.07 -21.51
N ALA A 605 -12.93 23.21 -21.87
CA ALA A 605 -14.36 23.50 -21.79
C ALA A 605 -14.94 23.24 -20.39
N THR A 606 -14.61 22.12 -19.77
CA THR A 606 -15.26 21.64 -18.52
C THR A 606 -14.43 21.89 -17.27
N GLY A 607 -13.11 22.02 -17.41
CA GLY A 607 -12.13 21.87 -16.33
C GLY A 607 -12.09 20.47 -15.73
N LEU A 608 -11.54 20.35 -14.52
CA LEU A 608 -11.36 19.09 -13.80
C LEU A 608 -12.06 19.10 -12.44
N ARG A 609 -12.57 17.94 -12.03
CA ARG A 609 -13.19 17.74 -10.71
C ARG A 609 -12.15 17.50 -9.62
N ASN A 610 -10.97 17.01 -9.97
CA ASN A 610 -9.91 16.63 -9.06
C ASN A 610 -8.61 17.31 -9.50
N SER A 611 -7.88 17.90 -8.56
CA SER A 611 -6.60 18.59 -8.87
C SER A 611 -5.47 17.61 -9.19
N LEU A 612 -5.48 16.42 -8.61
CA LEU A 612 -4.52 15.34 -8.79
C LEU A 612 -5.27 14.00 -8.76
N LEU A 613 -4.84 13.03 -9.54
CA LEU A 613 -5.60 11.79 -9.77
C LEU A 613 -4.80 10.50 -9.55
N LEU A 614 -3.47 10.50 -9.72
CA LEU A 614 -2.68 9.29 -9.88
C LEU A 614 -1.50 9.26 -8.91
N ALA A 615 -1.49 8.24 -8.06
CA ALA A 615 -0.40 7.97 -7.13
C ALA A 615 -0.28 6.46 -6.93
N ILE A 616 0.91 5.90 -7.18
CA ILE A 616 1.15 4.47 -6.98
C ILE A 616 1.69 4.26 -5.56
N ALA A 617 0.77 4.02 -4.63
CA ALA A 617 1.07 3.68 -3.25
C ALA A 617 1.51 2.20 -3.11
N PRO A 618 2.15 1.82 -1.99
CA PRO A 618 2.34 0.41 -1.66
C PRO A 618 0.99 -0.27 -1.44
N THR A 619 0.84 -1.49 -1.92
CA THR A 619 -0.44 -2.21 -1.91
C THR A 619 -0.40 -3.47 -1.04
N ALA A 620 0.54 -3.58 -0.10
CA ALA A 620 0.82 -4.80 0.66
C ALA A 620 -0.43 -5.58 1.09
N THR A 621 -1.38 -4.91 1.76
CA THR A 621 -2.56 -5.60 2.27
C THR A 621 -3.57 -5.91 1.17
N ILE A 622 -3.87 -4.97 0.27
CA ILE A 622 -4.90 -5.17 -0.77
C ILE A 622 -4.43 -6.10 -1.90
N ALA A 623 -3.13 -6.15 -2.20
CA ALA A 623 -2.53 -7.10 -3.12
C ALA A 623 -2.57 -8.52 -2.54
N SER A 624 -2.32 -8.67 -1.23
CA SER A 624 -2.52 -9.94 -0.52
C SER A 624 -3.98 -10.41 -0.56
N ILE A 625 -4.94 -9.49 -0.32
CA ILE A 625 -6.39 -9.77 -0.45
C ILE A 625 -6.72 -10.25 -1.87
N ALA A 626 -6.20 -9.57 -2.90
CA ALA A 626 -6.43 -9.92 -4.30
C ALA A 626 -5.61 -11.12 -4.80
N GLY A 627 -4.64 -11.61 -4.02
CA GLY A 627 -3.76 -12.72 -4.41
C GLY A 627 -2.77 -12.36 -5.53
N VAL A 628 -2.34 -11.10 -5.61
CA VAL A 628 -1.43 -10.59 -6.66
C VAL A 628 -0.17 -9.96 -6.06
N TYR A 629 0.83 -9.68 -6.89
CA TYR A 629 2.06 -9.00 -6.47
C TYR A 629 1.83 -7.50 -6.21
N GLU A 630 2.67 -6.94 -5.35
CA GLU A 630 2.52 -5.55 -4.91
C GLU A 630 2.82 -4.53 -6.01
N CYS A 631 1.96 -3.52 -6.06
CA CYS A 631 2.09 -2.29 -6.83
C CYS A 631 2.75 -2.47 -8.21
N ILE A 632 3.99 -2.02 -8.29
CA ILE A 632 4.88 -1.99 -9.46
C ILE A 632 6.19 -2.74 -9.19
N GLU A 633 6.23 -3.53 -8.13
CA GLU A 633 7.45 -4.18 -7.66
C GLU A 633 7.65 -5.56 -8.30
N PRO A 634 8.91 -5.95 -8.55
CA PRO A 634 9.21 -7.34 -8.88
C PRO A 634 9.01 -8.23 -7.66
N GLN A 635 8.78 -9.52 -7.88
CA GLN A 635 8.68 -10.49 -6.79
C GLN A 635 9.98 -10.54 -5.98
N VAL A 636 9.86 -10.41 -4.66
CA VAL A 636 11.02 -10.45 -3.74
C VAL A 636 11.63 -11.85 -3.66
N SER A 637 10.79 -12.88 -3.77
CA SER A 637 11.19 -14.29 -3.79
C SER A 637 10.15 -15.14 -4.53
N ASN A 638 10.55 -16.26 -5.15
CA ASN A 638 9.61 -17.24 -5.68
C ASN A 638 9.12 -18.27 -4.64
N LEU A 639 9.72 -18.26 -3.44
CA LEU A 639 9.30 -19.04 -2.29
C LEU A 639 9.47 -18.15 -1.05
N PHE A 640 8.38 -17.79 -0.41
CA PHE A 640 8.40 -16.86 0.72
C PHE A 640 7.58 -17.39 1.88
N LYS A 641 8.02 -17.03 3.08
CA LYS A 641 7.37 -17.42 4.33
C LYS A 641 6.30 -16.41 4.73
N ARG A 642 5.06 -16.87 4.85
CA ARG A 642 3.93 -16.09 5.34
C ARG A 642 3.64 -16.39 6.80
N GLU A 643 3.62 -15.36 7.63
CA GLU A 643 3.29 -15.46 9.05
C GLU A 643 1.82 -15.06 9.25
N THR A 644 1.06 -15.95 9.89
CA THR A 644 -0.31 -15.69 10.31
C THR A 644 -0.42 -15.88 11.83
N LEU A 645 -1.53 -15.45 12.43
CA LEU A 645 -1.80 -15.71 13.85
C LEU A 645 -1.80 -17.21 14.20
N SER A 646 -2.07 -18.07 13.20
CA SER A 646 -2.15 -19.54 13.35
C SER A 646 -0.81 -20.24 13.08
N GLY A 647 0.24 -19.53 12.67
CA GLY A 647 1.55 -20.10 12.41
C GLY A 647 2.21 -19.60 11.12
N GLU A 648 3.32 -20.23 10.78
CA GLU A 648 4.18 -19.90 9.65
C GLU A 648 3.94 -20.87 8.49
N PHE A 649 3.70 -20.33 7.31
CA PHE A 649 3.38 -21.10 6.10
C PHE A 649 4.35 -20.73 4.99
N LEU A 650 4.64 -21.68 4.10
CA LEU A 650 5.42 -21.42 2.89
C LEU A 650 4.47 -21.22 1.71
N GLN A 651 4.67 -20.13 0.98
CA GLN A 651 3.96 -19.85 -0.27
C GLN A 651 4.96 -19.84 -1.43
N VAL A 652 4.58 -20.50 -2.52
CA VAL A 652 5.37 -20.58 -3.75
C VAL A 652 4.69 -19.78 -4.86
N ASN A 653 5.50 -19.19 -5.75
CA ASN A 653 5.02 -18.47 -6.93
C ASN A 653 4.18 -19.39 -7.84
N PRO A 654 2.87 -19.15 -7.99
CA PRO A 654 2.00 -20.04 -8.77
C PRO A 654 2.33 -20.03 -10.27
N TYR A 655 2.85 -18.92 -10.80
CA TYR A 655 3.27 -18.83 -12.20
C TYR A 655 4.47 -19.74 -12.48
N LEU A 656 5.46 -19.72 -11.58
CA LEU A 656 6.63 -20.59 -11.66
C LEU A 656 6.22 -22.07 -11.58
N VAL A 657 5.37 -22.44 -10.61
CA VAL A 657 4.92 -23.82 -10.45
C VAL A 657 4.20 -24.32 -11.69
N ARG A 658 3.36 -23.49 -12.31
CA ARG A 658 2.66 -23.85 -13.55
C ARG A 658 3.65 -24.20 -14.67
N GLU A 659 4.65 -23.36 -14.92
CA GLU A 659 5.65 -23.64 -15.95
C GLU A 659 6.53 -24.85 -15.61
N LEU A 660 6.91 -25.04 -14.34
CA LEU A 660 7.67 -26.22 -13.91
C LEU A 660 6.85 -27.51 -14.09
N LYS A 661 5.53 -27.47 -13.92
CA LYS A 661 4.63 -28.59 -14.21
C LYS A 661 4.53 -28.87 -15.71
N GLU A 662 4.42 -27.85 -16.54
CA GLU A 662 4.44 -27.98 -18.01
C GLU A 662 5.74 -28.61 -18.51
N LEU A 663 6.86 -28.30 -17.86
CA LEU A 663 8.17 -28.91 -18.12
C LEU A 663 8.34 -30.31 -17.49
N GLY A 664 7.40 -30.77 -16.66
CA GLY A 664 7.48 -32.06 -15.97
C GLY A 664 8.55 -32.13 -14.87
N VAL A 665 8.99 -30.99 -14.35
CA VAL A 665 10.07 -30.89 -13.33
C VAL A 665 9.59 -30.37 -11.98
N TRP A 666 8.27 -30.21 -11.77
CA TRP A 666 7.72 -29.89 -10.44
C TRP A 666 7.68 -31.13 -9.54
N ASP A 667 8.83 -31.47 -8.95
CA ASP A 667 9.02 -32.62 -8.07
C ASP A 667 9.65 -32.23 -6.72
N GLN A 668 9.86 -33.23 -5.85
CA GLN A 668 10.46 -33.01 -4.54
C GLN A 668 11.88 -32.43 -4.63
N GLN A 669 12.67 -32.87 -5.61
CA GLN A 669 14.03 -32.36 -5.83
C GLN A 669 14.01 -30.86 -6.14
N THR A 670 13.11 -30.43 -7.02
CA THR A 670 12.98 -29.02 -7.40
C THR A 670 12.46 -28.17 -6.25
N ARG A 671 11.51 -28.68 -5.45
CA ARG A 671 11.04 -27.99 -4.24
C ARG A 671 12.13 -27.79 -3.20
N ASP A 672 12.95 -28.82 -2.96
CA ASP A 672 14.07 -28.74 -2.01
C ASP A 672 15.16 -27.80 -2.53
N ALA A 673 15.48 -27.86 -3.82
CA ALA A 673 16.43 -26.93 -4.45
C ALA A 673 15.98 -25.47 -4.37
N LEU A 674 14.69 -25.18 -4.60
CA LEU A 674 14.13 -23.84 -4.44
C LEU A 674 14.22 -23.35 -2.99
N ARG A 675 13.98 -24.24 -2.02
CA ARG A 675 14.11 -23.92 -0.59
C ARG A 675 15.55 -23.58 -0.23
N ASP A 676 16.50 -24.42 -0.65
CA ASP A 676 17.92 -24.20 -0.41
C ASP A 676 18.44 -22.92 -1.07
N ALA A 677 17.89 -22.57 -2.23
CA ALA A 677 18.19 -21.34 -2.95
C ALA A 677 17.39 -20.11 -2.45
N ASN A 678 16.61 -20.23 -1.37
CA ASN A 678 15.75 -19.18 -0.83
C ASN A 678 14.84 -18.54 -1.91
N GLY A 679 14.22 -19.39 -2.74
CA GLY A 679 13.32 -18.99 -3.81
C GLY A 679 14.00 -18.47 -5.08
N SER A 680 15.33 -18.48 -5.18
CA SER A 680 16.03 -18.21 -6.43
C SER A 680 16.01 -19.43 -7.35
N VAL A 681 15.81 -19.21 -8.65
CA VAL A 681 15.94 -20.24 -9.70
C VAL A 681 17.29 -20.18 -10.42
N GLN A 682 18.16 -19.21 -10.12
CA GLN A 682 19.33 -18.91 -10.96
C GLN A 682 20.35 -20.06 -11.00
N GLU A 683 20.56 -20.72 -9.85
CA GLU A 683 21.53 -21.80 -9.69
C GLU A 683 21.00 -23.18 -10.13
N LEU A 684 19.71 -23.27 -10.49
CA LEU A 684 19.06 -24.51 -10.91
C LEU A 684 19.38 -24.76 -12.40
N GLY A 685 20.61 -25.18 -12.69
CA GLY A 685 21.15 -25.28 -14.05
C GLY A 685 20.43 -26.25 -15.00
N TRP A 686 19.54 -27.11 -14.49
CA TRP A 686 18.67 -27.97 -15.31
C TRP A 686 17.43 -27.23 -15.84
N LEU A 687 17.13 -26.04 -15.33
CA LEU A 687 16.03 -25.21 -15.83
C LEU A 687 16.45 -24.38 -17.05
N PRO A 688 15.55 -24.19 -18.04
CA PRO A 688 15.80 -23.34 -19.20
C PRO A 688 16.28 -21.94 -18.80
N ALA A 689 17.18 -21.36 -19.60
CA ALA A 689 17.76 -20.04 -19.31
C ALA A 689 16.70 -18.93 -19.34
N GLU A 690 15.72 -19.07 -20.23
CA GLU A 690 14.59 -18.16 -20.40
C GLU A 690 13.69 -18.15 -19.16
N LEU A 691 13.40 -19.34 -18.61
CA LEU A 691 12.65 -19.47 -17.35
C LEU A 691 13.44 -18.85 -16.19
N ARG A 692 14.74 -19.13 -16.10
CA ARG A 692 15.59 -18.52 -15.05
C ARG A 692 15.64 -17.00 -15.18
N SER A 693 15.70 -16.45 -16.39
CA SER A 693 15.68 -15.01 -16.61
C SER A 693 14.37 -14.36 -16.13
N ARG A 694 13.23 -14.97 -16.48
CA ARG A 694 11.87 -14.49 -16.16
C ARG A 694 11.59 -14.45 -14.67
N TYR A 695 12.05 -15.47 -13.94
CA TYR A 695 11.79 -15.62 -12.50
C TYR A 695 12.92 -15.07 -11.62
N ARG A 696 13.77 -14.18 -12.16
CA ARG A 696 14.71 -13.38 -11.35
C ARG A 696 13.96 -12.60 -10.28
N THR A 697 14.45 -12.70 -9.05
CA THR A 697 13.91 -11.98 -7.90
C THR A 697 14.34 -10.51 -7.89
N ALA A 698 13.70 -9.68 -7.05
CA ALA A 698 14.07 -8.28 -6.83
C ALA A 698 15.57 -8.07 -6.52
N TRP A 699 16.22 -9.06 -5.92
CA TRP A 699 17.65 -9.06 -5.56
C TRP A 699 18.60 -9.33 -6.72
N GLU A 700 18.07 -9.94 -7.79
CA GLU A 700 18.81 -10.41 -8.96
C GLU A 700 18.62 -9.47 -10.15
N LEU A 701 17.62 -8.59 -10.09
CA LEU A 701 17.36 -7.58 -11.08
C LEU A 701 18.32 -6.38 -10.94
N PRO A 702 18.80 -5.82 -12.07
CA PRO A 702 19.51 -4.55 -12.04
C PRO A 702 18.59 -3.44 -11.52
N GLN A 703 18.98 -2.77 -10.43
CA GLN A 703 18.15 -1.68 -9.86
C GLN A 703 17.95 -0.50 -10.81
N ARG A 704 18.86 -0.32 -11.75
CA ARG A 704 18.69 0.61 -12.87
C ARG A 704 17.42 0.32 -13.68
N ALA A 705 17.05 -0.94 -13.89
CA ALA A 705 15.85 -1.30 -14.64
C ALA A 705 14.58 -0.85 -13.92
N LEU A 706 14.54 -0.98 -12.59
CA LEU A 706 13.42 -0.49 -11.76
C LEU A 706 13.31 1.04 -11.85
N ILE A 707 14.45 1.75 -11.80
CA ILE A 707 14.49 3.21 -11.98
C ILE A 707 14.03 3.61 -13.38
N ASP A 708 14.46 2.91 -14.43
CA ASP A 708 14.09 3.20 -15.81
C ASP A 708 12.59 2.95 -16.07
N LEU A 709 12.03 1.89 -15.48
CA LEU A 709 10.59 1.60 -15.48
C LEU A 709 9.79 2.71 -14.78
N ALA A 710 10.24 3.14 -13.60
CA ALA A 710 9.60 4.22 -12.85
C ALA A 710 9.65 5.54 -13.61
N ALA A 711 10.82 5.89 -14.16
CA ALA A 711 11.01 7.10 -14.95
C ALA A 711 10.14 7.10 -16.23
N ALA A 712 9.98 5.95 -16.87
CA ALA A 712 9.16 5.82 -18.07
C ALA A 712 7.64 5.90 -17.80
N ARG A 713 7.17 5.57 -16.59
CA ARG A 713 5.77 5.76 -16.18
C ARG A 713 5.48 7.14 -15.63
N GLN A 714 6.47 7.79 -15.01
CA GLN A 714 6.26 9.04 -14.25
C GLN A 714 5.59 10.18 -15.03
N PRO A 715 5.82 10.37 -16.36
CA PRO A 715 5.08 11.36 -17.14
C PRO A 715 3.55 11.18 -17.12
N PHE A 716 3.11 9.98 -16.72
CA PHE A 716 1.70 9.59 -16.63
C PHE A 716 1.23 9.38 -15.19
N ILE A 717 1.94 9.94 -14.20
CA ILE A 717 1.61 9.87 -12.77
C ILE A 717 1.76 11.27 -12.16
N ASP A 718 0.64 11.97 -12.01
CA ASP A 718 0.64 13.40 -11.63
C ASP A 718 1.11 13.69 -10.20
N GLN A 719 1.05 12.70 -9.31
CA GLN A 719 1.71 12.72 -8.00
C GLN A 719 3.08 12.03 -8.05
N SER A 720 3.25 10.85 -7.44
CA SER A 720 4.46 10.04 -7.54
C SER A 720 4.16 8.55 -7.37
N GLN A 721 5.21 7.74 -7.21
CA GLN A 721 5.14 6.30 -7.01
C GLN A 721 6.12 5.87 -5.92
N SER A 722 5.67 5.02 -4.99
CA SER A 722 6.52 4.45 -3.93
C SER A 722 7.51 3.44 -4.53
N LEU A 723 8.71 3.92 -4.89
CA LEU A 723 9.72 3.09 -5.53
C LEU A 723 10.69 2.48 -4.50
N ASN A 724 10.46 1.22 -4.13
CA ASN A 724 11.43 0.44 -3.39
C ASN A 724 12.63 0.06 -4.27
N LEU A 725 13.82 0.08 -3.68
CA LEU A 725 15.06 -0.38 -4.31
C LEU A 725 15.69 -1.47 -3.45
N PHE A 726 16.31 -2.45 -4.09
CA PHE A 726 16.76 -3.69 -3.48
C PHE A 726 18.27 -3.85 -3.67
N MET A 727 19.00 -4.05 -2.57
CA MET A 727 20.43 -4.31 -2.66
C MET A 727 20.88 -5.32 -1.62
N ALA A 728 21.34 -6.47 -2.08
CA ALA A 728 22.11 -7.38 -1.23
C ALA A 728 23.47 -6.74 -0.92
N ALA A 729 23.85 -6.67 0.36
CA ALA A 729 25.08 -6.05 0.84
C ALA A 729 25.34 -4.63 0.26
N PRO A 730 24.57 -3.61 0.69
CA PRO A 730 24.72 -2.25 0.20
C PRO A 730 26.11 -1.68 0.49
N THR A 731 26.67 -0.96 -0.48
CA THR A 731 27.92 -0.20 -0.31
C THR A 731 27.65 1.26 -0.66
N ILE A 732 28.34 2.19 0.01
CA ILE A 732 28.15 3.64 -0.20
C ILE A 732 28.33 4.00 -1.68
N GLY A 733 29.33 3.44 -2.36
CA GLY A 733 29.57 3.72 -3.78
C GLY A 733 28.42 3.28 -4.70
N LYS A 734 27.89 2.06 -4.48
CA LYS A 734 26.74 1.57 -5.27
C LYS A 734 25.49 2.39 -5.01
N LEU A 735 25.17 2.67 -3.75
CA LEU A 735 24.01 3.49 -3.38
C LEU A 735 24.11 4.91 -3.96
N SER A 736 25.29 5.54 -3.81
CA SER A 736 25.59 6.84 -4.38
C SER A 736 25.31 6.88 -5.89
N SER A 737 25.84 5.91 -6.64
CA SER A 737 25.60 5.84 -8.09
C SER A 737 24.13 5.62 -8.46
N MET A 738 23.41 4.81 -7.67
CA MET A 738 22.02 4.47 -7.88
C MET A 738 21.09 5.67 -7.66
N TYR A 739 21.24 6.38 -6.54
CA TYR A 739 20.42 7.56 -6.23
C TYR A 739 20.81 8.78 -7.07
N ALA A 740 22.09 8.93 -7.45
CA ALA A 740 22.49 9.93 -8.43
C ALA A 740 21.86 9.65 -9.81
N TYR A 741 21.71 8.38 -10.20
CA TYR A 741 21.00 8.01 -11.42
C TYR A 741 19.50 8.31 -11.32
N ALA A 742 18.84 7.93 -10.22
CA ALA A 742 17.43 8.27 -9.95
C ALA A 742 17.15 9.77 -10.09
N TRP A 743 18.02 10.61 -9.55
CA TRP A 743 17.94 12.06 -9.72
C TRP A 743 18.14 12.50 -11.18
N LYS A 744 19.17 11.98 -11.86
CA LYS A 744 19.50 12.36 -13.25
C LYS A 744 18.38 12.04 -14.25
N VAL A 745 17.66 10.94 -14.05
CA VAL A 745 16.50 10.61 -14.90
C VAL A 745 15.23 11.36 -14.50
N GLY A 746 15.30 12.21 -13.47
CA GLY A 746 14.22 13.11 -13.07
C GLY A 746 13.14 12.46 -12.22
N LEU A 747 13.43 11.38 -11.49
CA LEU A 747 12.45 10.82 -10.53
C LEU A 747 12.04 11.87 -9.50
N LYS A 748 10.78 11.83 -9.07
CA LYS A 748 10.23 12.67 -8.01
C LYS A 748 10.56 12.08 -6.64
N THR A 749 10.38 10.78 -6.44
CA THR A 749 10.61 10.12 -5.14
C THR A 749 11.20 8.71 -5.27
N THR A 750 11.82 8.27 -4.18
CA THR A 750 12.17 6.87 -3.90
C THR A 750 11.72 6.54 -2.49
N TYR A 751 11.52 5.26 -2.19
CA TYR A 751 11.01 4.79 -0.91
C TYR A 751 12.05 3.99 -0.12
N TYR A 752 11.77 2.75 0.28
CA TYR A 752 12.72 1.97 1.04
C TYR A 752 13.92 1.53 0.21
N LEU A 753 15.10 1.60 0.84
CA LEU A 753 16.21 0.73 0.49
C LEU A 753 16.04 -0.59 1.26
N ARG A 754 15.69 -1.65 0.55
CA ARG A 754 15.63 -3.00 1.08
C ARG A 754 17.01 -3.64 0.98
N SER A 755 17.53 -4.11 2.10
CA SER A 755 18.78 -4.87 2.13
C SER A 755 18.61 -6.19 2.86
N ARG A 756 19.40 -7.18 2.45
CA ARG A 756 19.53 -8.46 3.14
C ARG A 756 21.01 -8.74 3.42
N PRO A 757 21.36 -9.36 4.57
CA PRO A 757 22.70 -9.85 4.80
C PRO A 757 23.11 -10.78 3.65
N ALA A 758 24.36 -10.69 3.21
CA ALA A 758 24.91 -11.67 2.27
C ALA A 758 25.13 -13.00 3.02
N THR A 759 24.10 -13.81 3.17
CA THR A 759 24.22 -15.17 3.69
C THR A 759 24.83 -16.08 2.62
N ARG A 760 26.17 -16.14 2.59
CA ARG A 760 26.94 -17.24 1.96
C ARG A 760 27.86 -17.95 2.97
N ILE A 761 27.53 -17.91 4.26
CA ILE A 761 28.31 -18.54 5.34
C ILE A 761 27.27 -19.11 6.34
N ALA A 762 27.05 -20.41 6.57
CA ALA A 762 27.77 -21.62 6.22
C ALA A 762 26.77 -22.78 5.96
N GLN A 763 26.78 -23.37 4.76
CA GLN A 763 26.36 -24.76 4.57
C GLN A 763 27.53 -25.64 5.05
N ALA A 764 27.53 -25.98 6.35
CA ALA A 764 28.33 -27.08 6.85
C ALA A 764 27.40 -28.24 7.18
N ALA A 765 27.72 -29.38 6.59
CA ALA A 765 27.18 -30.73 6.80
C ALA A 765 25.86 -31.10 6.09
N SER A 766 25.96 -31.28 4.77
CA SER A 766 25.36 -32.48 4.16
C SER A 766 26.33 -33.65 4.38
N GLY A 767 25.86 -34.72 5.03
CA GLY A 767 26.54 -36.01 5.07
C GLY A 767 26.76 -36.63 6.45
N ALA A 768 25.69 -37.12 7.09
CA ALA A 768 25.62 -38.43 7.76
C ALA A 768 24.39 -38.47 8.69
N ALA A 769 23.53 -39.47 8.47
CA ALA A 769 22.40 -39.76 9.35
C ALA A 769 22.87 -40.02 10.80
N ARG A 770 22.31 -39.28 11.76
CA ARG A 770 22.27 -39.63 13.20
C ARG A 770 21.12 -38.87 13.89
N PRO A 771 20.54 -39.43 14.98
CA PRO A 771 19.19 -39.11 15.42
C PRO A 771 19.09 -37.71 16.02
N ALA A 772 17.93 -37.08 15.79
CA ALA A 772 17.59 -35.74 16.24
C ALA A 772 17.79 -35.59 17.76
N VAL A 773 18.75 -34.76 18.14
CA VAL A 773 18.78 -34.11 19.45
C VAL A 773 18.39 -32.66 19.20
N SER A 774 17.27 -32.24 19.80
CA SER A 774 16.75 -30.88 19.74
C SER A 774 17.76 -29.90 20.31
N VAL A 775 18.38 -29.09 19.45
CA VAL A 775 19.12 -27.90 19.88
C VAL A 775 18.10 -26.76 20.00
N PRO A 776 18.03 -26.03 21.13
CA PRO A 776 17.15 -24.88 21.24
C PRO A 776 17.60 -23.80 20.25
N SER A 777 16.68 -23.34 19.40
CA SER A 777 16.88 -22.11 18.61
C SER A 777 17.21 -20.96 19.56
N PRO A 778 18.10 -20.01 19.19
CA PRO A 778 18.32 -18.83 19.99
C PRO A 778 17.00 -18.07 20.08
N THR A 779 16.47 -17.92 21.29
CA THR A 779 15.33 -17.06 21.56
C THR A 779 15.78 -15.62 21.31
N LEU A 780 15.42 -15.09 20.14
CA LEU A 780 15.52 -13.66 19.87
C LEU A 780 14.74 -12.92 20.96
N THR A 781 15.30 -11.83 21.46
CA THR A 781 14.61 -10.98 22.42
C THR A 781 13.35 -10.39 21.78
N ALA A 782 12.36 -10.01 22.60
CA ALA A 782 11.13 -9.40 22.10
C ALA A 782 11.39 -8.12 21.27
N GLU A 783 12.48 -7.40 21.55
CA GLU A 783 12.94 -6.25 20.76
C GLU A 783 13.55 -6.65 19.41
N GLU A 784 14.35 -7.73 19.35
CA GLU A 784 14.92 -8.22 18.08
C GLU A 784 13.85 -8.84 17.16
N GLN A 785 12.85 -9.52 17.75
CA GLN A 785 11.67 -9.98 17.02
C GLN A 785 10.84 -8.79 16.51
N ALA A 786 10.63 -7.77 17.34
CA ALA A 786 9.94 -6.55 16.92
C ALA A 786 10.69 -5.78 15.81
N ALA A 787 12.03 -5.75 15.84
CA ALA A 787 12.86 -5.13 14.81
C ALA A 787 12.85 -5.92 13.48
N ALA A 788 12.79 -7.26 13.54
CA ALA A 788 12.61 -8.11 12.35
C ALA A 788 11.21 -7.94 11.72
N ILE A 789 10.19 -7.65 12.53
CA ILE A 789 8.79 -7.47 12.11
C ILE A 789 8.51 -6.05 11.57
N ALA A 790 9.27 -5.03 11.99
CA ALA A 790 9.01 -3.62 11.65
C ALA A 790 8.95 -3.34 10.13
N CYS A 791 9.55 -4.21 9.30
CA CYS A 791 9.53 -4.08 7.85
C CYS A 791 9.76 -5.44 7.15
N SER A 792 9.00 -6.47 7.53
CA SER A 792 9.13 -7.81 6.92
C SER A 792 8.89 -7.76 5.40
N LEU A 793 9.86 -8.26 4.64
CA LEU A 793 9.80 -8.39 3.17
C LEU A 793 8.89 -9.53 2.72
N GLU A 794 8.74 -10.55 3.56
CA GLU A 794 7.90 -11.70 3.28
C GLU A 794 6.47 -11.52 3.82
N ASN A 795 6.31 -10.65 4.83
CA ASN A 795 5.05 -10.22 5.42
C ASN A 795 4.88 -8.69 5.35
N PRO A 796 4.83 -8.09 4.15
CA PRO A 796 4.73 -6.64 3.97
C PRO A 796 3.45 -6.05 4.59
N GLU A 797 2.37 -6.81 4.71
CA GLU A 797 1.14 -6.52 5.46
C GLU A 797 1.33 -6.53 6.99
N SER A 798 2.51 -6.88 7.48
CA SER A 798 2.92 -6.66 8.87
C SER A 798 3.80 -5.41 9.01
N CYS A 799 4.27 -4.82 7.91
CA CYS A 799 5.01 -3.56 7.93
C CYS A 799 4.10 -2.40 8.34
N GLU A 800 4.59 -1.55 9.23
CA GLU A 800 3.81 -0.43 9.80
C GLU A 800 3.56 0.69 8.78
N ALA A 801 4.46 0.88 7.81
CA ALA A 801 4.32 1.90 6.78
C ALA A 801 3.59 1.40 5.52
N CYS A 802 3.70 0.11 5.18
CA CYS A 802 3.08 -0.45 3.96
C CYS A 802 1.62 -0.92 4.17
N GLN A 803 1.12 -0.95 5.42
CA GLN A 803 -0.25 -1.34 5.78
C GLN A 803 -1.24 -0.20 5.65
#